data_AF-A0A9Q0YTY8-F1
#
_entry.id   AF-A0A9Q0YTY8-F1
#
_cell.length_a   1.000
_cell.length_b   1.000
_cell.length_c   1.000
_cell.angle_alpha   90.00
_cell.angle_beta   90.00
_cell.angle_gamma   90.00
#
_symmetry.space_group_name_H-M   'P 1'
#
loop_
_entity.id
_entity.type
_entity.pdbx_description
1 polymer ?
#
loop_
_entity_poly.entity_id
_entity_poly.type
_entity_poly.pdbx_seq_one_letter_code
_entity_poly.pdbx_strand_id
1 'polypeptide(L)'
;MDTRKSLSRKAKCIKNYQQLLTQDRSGVISSRVKQVNWSTSQYFKLDILDQREFCGQHQVLVHYKGWAKKFDEWRCLNEILETPRSAIIPGAKELLQDQLLIRIKEQLNGNRRTDSLVEIKLPIQQQTFEEIKCFLVPGPKNIFYLNKLTDLDAFLGRGWHYRGLNSNGDVCFVVEGSVQVRMYERQPLTEYVSPESSSTLLHRGFQFVFKFVKDNGTRTDFEELLKLSLVTAVLHFENPNEVYLPVNNHYLYQLIKTSDPLAENNIKYMIQAIFDKHGVVYDKVNTPPLIKRLSFKVKNLYHKVKKCKGGKQLRKLIAEMKASTYDLKFTYKSDSPRKRKLQDDLEEERKRRRLTECELQSTKTEVNDLQQVNTVLCSQLEMCKDGKKGKRGMAKGKTHYSLVQKRRHKKKNIEQAKAAIEALKASGIFPVRLVLKDEQGKEIHLSFEEQLDNDRCETDRALYIKDKFNVSRRAYHELAQSCSNLPKQSVISKRVKELNRHFNVKELSGKFEGVFQSIEERLAIKLKQIISDPLKQDIINDHKVKIKISGDGTRIGKRIHVLNFVFSIIGQQGCSGEKGSYLVGIIKVPEKYESLKEGLKDIIEEVNNLKEITVDDNIFQVEFYLGGDLKFLNLVMGIDGFSAKNSCLWCKCPAKERFNTEKQWSMSDTRFGARSLEEIIKFSKQKSNKFNCSHVPLFNIPTTRVVPDTLHLFLRIADQLIGHLLTELRKRDNLAATSITYSSDKCLNMAKFERFVQSLNIEWQFYVNKDSKRVCSRDFTGPEHWKIFSTINLADIIPGHPKLPSYLLLKNFGVILLT
;
A
#
# COMPACT_ATOMS: atom_id res chain seq x y z
N MET A 1 17.23 75.40 37.66
CA MET A 1 15.94 74.72 37.81
C MET A 1 16.15 73.25 37.44
N ASP A 2 17.04 72.53 38.10
CA ASP A 2 17.09 72.13 39.53
C ASP A 2 16.74 70.64 39.56
N THR A 3 17.53 69.71 40.07
CA THR A 3 18.85 69.74 40.73
C THR A 3 19.26 68.28 40.89
N ARG A 4 20.58 68.00 40.71
CA ARG A 4 21.40 67.06 41.51
C ARG A 4 21.05 65.54 41.44
N LYS A 5 21.98 64.59 41.39
CA LYS A 5 23.33 64.54 41.99
C LYS A 5 24.14 63.37 41.41
N SER A 6 25.42 63.63 41.19
CA SER A 6 26.53 62.68 41.06
C SER A 6 26.91 62.02 42.41
N LEU A 7 27.81 61.02 42.34
CA LEU A 7 28.64 60.33 43.37
C LEU A 7 28.10 58.93 43.77
N SER A 8 28.87 57.84 43.87
CA SER A 8 30.32 57.64 43.80
C SER A 8 30.67 56.16 43.51
N ARG A 9 31.84 55.95 42.90
CA ARG A 9 32.54 54.66 42.71
C ARG A 9 32.78 53.89 44.02
N LYS A 10 32.60 52.57 44.01
CA LYS A 10 33.56 51.63 44.67
C LYS A 10 33.66 50.29 43.91
N ALA A 11 34.90 50.06 43.51
CA ALA A 11 35.60 48.91 42.95
C ALA A 11 34.97 47.49 42.86
N LYS A 12 35.13 46.91 41.66
CA LYS A 12 35.65 45.57 41.33
C LYS A 12 35.20 44.36 42.19
N CYS A 13 34.52 43.43 41.53
CA CYS A 13 35.09 42.08 41.34
C CYS A 13 34.42 41.40 40.13
N ILE A 14 35.23 41.03 39.13
CA ILE A 14 34.85 39.98 38.17
C ILE A 14 34.88 38.68 38.97
N LYS A 15 33.75 37.97 39.04
CA LYS A 15 33.76 36.55 39.37
C LYS A 15 32.96 35.76 38.34
N ASN A 16 33.70 34.84 37.74
CA ASN A 16 33.26 33.83 36.80
C ASN A 16 32.27 32.89 37.51
N TYR A 17 31.22 32.48 36.83
CA TYR A 17 30.05 31.78 37.38
C TYR A 17 30.34 30.34 37.89
N GLN A 18 31.61 29.90 37.90
CA GLN A 18 32.03 28.55 38.28
C GLN A 18 32.29 28.33 39.78
N GLN A 19 32.19 29.34 40.66
CA GLN A 19 32.50 29.20 42.09
C GLN A 19 31.31 29.12 43.06
N LEU A 20 30.06 28.99 42.58
CA LEU A 20 28.88 28.83 43.46
C LEU A 20 28.32 27.40 43.53
N LEU A 21 29.02 26.40 42.97
CA LEU A 21 28.53 25.03 42.88
C LEU A 21 29.01 24.07 43.98
N THR A 22 29.73 24.55 45.00
CA THR A 22 30.14 23.69 46.11
C THR A 22 30.13 24.46 47.43
N GLN A 23 29.07 24.28 48.23
CA GLN A 23 29.19 23.83 49.62
C GLN A 23 27.82 23.77 50.33
N ASP A 24 27.56 22.58 50.88
CA ASP A 24 26.72 22.16 51.99
C ASP A 24 25.52 23.00 52.45
N ARG A 25 24.35 22.34 52.43
CA ARG A 25 23.49 22.27 53.62
C ARG A 25 22.96 20.85 53.81
N SER A 26 23.58 20.16 54.76
CA SER A 26 23.00 19.10 55.56
C SER A 26 21.83 19.65 56.39
N GLY A 27 20.74 18.87 56.49
CA GLY A 27 19.58 19.17 57.34
C GLY A 27 18.24 18.79 56.71
N VAL A 28 17.74 17.62 57.08
CA VAL A 28 16.44 16.99 56.75
C VAL A 28 15.28 18.02 56.95
N ILE A 29 14.33 18.24 56.03
CA ILE A 29 13.07 17.49 55.81
C ILE A 29 12.41 17.90 54.46
N SER A 30 12.01 16.88 53.68
CA SER A 30 10.88 16.75 52.73
C SER A 30 10.69 17.66 51.48
N SER A 31 10.54 16.93 50.36
CA SER A 31 9.76 17.22 49.15
C SER A 31 10.42 17.93 47.94
N ARG A 32 10.86 17.07 47.01
CA ARG A 32 10.93 17.20 45.54
C ARG A 32 11.05 18.62 44.94
N VAL A 33 12.29 19.04 44.68
CA VAL A 33 12.60 19.98 43.60
C VAL A 33 13.67 19.35 42.71
N LYS A 34 13.29 18.92 41.50
CA LYS A 34 14.25 18.54 40.45
C LYS A 34 14.73 19.82 39.77
N GLN A 35 16.04 20.07 39.83
CA GLN A 35 16.74 21.01 38.96
C GLN A 35 16.43 20.67 37.49
N VAL A 36 15.88 21.64 36.76
CA VAL A 36 15.71 21.56 35.31
C VAL A 36 16.93 22.21 34.67
N ASN A 37 17.71 21.41 33.92
CA ASN A 37 18.70 21.94 32.98
C ASN A 37 17.96 22.51 31.76
N TRP A 38 18.26 23.75 31.40
CA TRP A 38 17.70 24.47 30.27
C TRP A 38 18.18 23.87 28.93
N SER A 39 17.28 23.72 27.95
CA SER A 39 17.64 23.42 26.55
C SER A 39 17.43 24.65 25.66
N THR A 40 18.37 24.92 24.76
CA THR A 40 18.37 26.02 23.78
C THR A 40 17.37 25.82 22.63
N SER A 41 16.31 25.04 22.85
CA SER A 41 15.38 24.58 21.82
C SER A 41 13.90 24.70 22.23
N GLN A 42 13.61 25.45 23.30
CA GLN A 42 12.24 25.79 23.71
C GLN A 42 11.93 27.25 23.40
N TYR A 43 10.81 27.50 22.73
CA TYR A 43 10.27 28.84 22.50
C TYR A 43 9.43 29.28 23.70
N PHE A 44 9.58 30.54 24.10
CA PHE A 44 8.87 31.12 25.25
C PHE A 44 7.93 32.25 24.80
N LYS A 45 6.75 32.35 25.42
CA LYS A 45 5.82 33.47 25.17
C LYS A 45 6.40 34.74 25.80
N LEU A 46 6.46 35.82 25.03
CA LEU A 46 7.06 37.09 25.45
C LEU A 46 6.17 38.29 25.10
N ASP A 47 6.38 39.41 25.79
CA ASP A 47 5.90 40.75 25.44
C ASP A 47 7.10 41.66 25.13
N ILE A 48 6.94 42.59 24.19
CA ILE A 48 7.98 43.59 23.88
C ILE A 48 7.68 44.85 24.68
N LEU A 49 8.65 45.28 25.49
CA LEU A 49 8.51 46.43 26.38
C LEU A 49 9.12 47.71 25.80
N ASP A 50 10.22 47.60 25.05
CA ASP A 50 10.97 48.74 24.51
C ASP A 50 11.79 48.35 23.27
N GLN A 51 12.22 49.32 22.45
CA GLN A 51 13.00 49.09 21.23
C GLN A 51 14.17 50.09 21.11
N ARG A 52 15.34 49.63 20.63
CA ARG A 52 16.52 50.47 20.41
C ARG A 52 17.36 49.98 19.24
N GLU A 53 18.13 50.88 18.66
CA GLU A 53 19.14 50.54 17.65
C GLU A 53 20.53 50.54 18.29
N PHE A 54 21.24 49.42 18.21
CA PHE A 54 22.57 49.26 18.83
C PHE A 54 23.50 48.49 17.88
N CYS A 55 24.64 49.08 17.54
CA CYS A 55 25.61 48.54 16.58
C CYS A 55 24.99 48.13 15.22
N GLY A 56 24.07 48.93 14.69
CA GLY A 56 23.43 48.68 13.39
C GLY A 56 22.43 47.51 13.37
N GLN A 57 22.03 47.01 14.54
CA GLN A 57 21.01 45.97 14.68
C GLN A 57 19.84 46.48 15.54
N HIS A 58 18.61 46.16 15.10
CA HIS A 58 17.39 46.47 15.84
C HIS A 58 17.21 45.47 16.99
N GLN A 59 17.29 45.96 18.22
CA GLN A 59 17.08 45.19 19.44
C GLN A 59 15.79 45.60 20.13
N VAL A 60 15.12 44.64 20.75
CA VAL A 60 13.91 44.88 21.53
C VAL A 60 14.05 44.27 22.92
N LEU A 61 13.52 44.96 23.94
CA LEU A 61 13.48 44.48 25.31
C LEU A 61 12.30 43.53 25.48
N VAL A 62 12.57 42.28 25.80
CA VAL A 62 11.55 41.24 25.94
C VAL A 62 11.28 40.89 27.39
N HIS A 63 10.01 40.75 27.74
CA HIS A 63 9.53 40.21 29.01
C HIS A 63 8.92 38.83 28.78
N TYR A 64 9.42 37.81 29.47
CA TYR A 64 8.88 36.46 29.38
C TYR A 64 7.61 36.32 30.23
N LYS A 65 6.48 35.99 29.60
CA LYS A 65 5.19 35.86 30.31
C LYS A 65 5.27 34.82 31.41
N GLY A 66 4.92 35.23 32.63
CA GLY A 66 4.97 34.37 33.83
C GLY A 66 6.29 34.41 34.59
N TRP A 67 7.26 35.24 34.16
CA TRP A 67 8.55 35.42 34.82
C TRP A 67 8.65 36.78 35.51
N ALA A 68 9.51 36.89 36.53
CA ALA A 68 9.74 38.17 37.21
C ALA A 68 10.54 39.14 36.32
N LYS A 69 10.27 40.45 36.42
CA LYS A 69 10.91 41.52 35.59
C LYS A 69 12.45 41.53 35.59
N LYS A 70 13.08 40.89 36.57
CA LYS A 70 14.55 40.72 36.61
C LYS A 70 15.11 39.84 35.49
N PHE A 71 14.24 39.12 34.77
CA PHE A 71 14.59 38.27 33.64
C PHE A 71 14.30 38.94 32.28
N ASP A 72 13.96 40.22 32.29
CA ASP A 72 13.76 40.99 31.05
C ASP A 72 15.13 41.23 30.41
N GLU A 73 15.24 40.96 29.12
CA GLU A 73 16.52 41.05 28.40
C GLU A 73 16.36 41.65 27.01
N TRP A 74 17.43 42.25 26.49
CA TRP A 74 17.46 42.78 25.12
C TRP A 74 17.78 41.65 24.14
N ARG A 75 16.93 41.46 23.15
CA ARG A 75 17.09 40.46 22.08
C ARG A 75 17.08 41.12 20.72
N CYS A 76 17.79 40.52 19.77
CA CYS A 76 17.70 40.95 18.37
C CYS A 76 16.30 40.64 17.85
N LEU A 77 15.69 41.59 17.13
CA LEU A 77 14.33 41.42 16.60
C LEU A 77 14.20 40.15 15.75
N ASN A 78 15.26 39.76 15.04
CA ASN A 78 15.32 38.57 14.19
C ASN A 78 15.29 37.24 14.96
N GLU A 79 15.51 37.26 16.28
CA GLU A 79 15.41 36.07 17.16
C GLU A 79 13.98 35.85 17.67
N ILE A 80 13.07 36.81 17.46
CA ILE A 80 11.69 36.75 17.90
C ILE A 80 10.82 36.21 16.76
N LEU A 81 10.19 35.07 17.00
CA LEU A 81 9.23 34.47 16.07
C LEU A 81 7.82 34.93 16.40
N GLU A 82 7.14 35.57 15.45
CA GLU A 82 5.69 35.77 15.55
C GLU A 82 4.98 34.40 15.48
N THR A 83 4.04 34.14 16.38
CA THR A 83 3.33 32.85 16.51
C THR A 83 2.52 32.49 15.23
N PRO A 84 2.12 31.21 15.04
CA PRO A 84 2.28 30.39 13.83
C PRO A 84 1.36 30.80 12.66
N ARG A 85 1.52 32.01 12.14
CA ARG A 85 0.87 32.47 10.91
C ARG A 85 1.70 32.16 9.66
N SER A 86 2.96 31.77 9.81
CA SER A 86 3.94 31.74 8.71
C SER A 86 4.92 30.54 8.73
N ALA A 87 4.77 29.57 9.62
CA ALA A 87 5.58 28.35 9.58
C ALA A 87 5.17 27.46 8.40
N ILE A 88 5.84 27.64 7.26
CA ILE A 88 5.70 26.80 6.07
C ILE A 88 6.17 25.40 6.45
N ILE A 89 5.27 24.41 6.42
CA ILE A 89 5.68 23.01 6.54
C ILE A 89 6.06 22.56 5.11
N PRO A 90 7.33 22.19 4.85
CA PRO A 90 7.71 21.60 3.56
C PRO A 90 6.87 20.35 3.31
N GLY A 91 6.22 20.23 2.15
CA GLY A 91 5.36 19.09 1.82
C GLY A 91 3.85 19.30 2.09
N ALA A 92 3.44 20.45 2.64
CA ALA A 92 2.03 20.72 2.97
C ALA A 92 1.11 20.77 1.73
N LYS A 93 1.65 21.14 0.56
CA LYS A 93 0.94 21.19 -0.71
C LYS A 93 0.65 19.79 -1.24
N GLU A 94 1.67 18.94 -1.28
CA GLU A 94 1.59 17.55 -1.73
C GLU A 94 0.62 16.78 -0.84
N LEU A 95 0.70 16.98 0.48
CA LEU A 95 -0.23 16.37 1.44
C LEU A 95 -1.68 16.81 1.22
N LEU A 96 -1.92 18.10 0.92
CA LEU A 96 -3.26 18.60 0.62
C LEU A 96 -3.80 18.04 -0.70
N GLN A 97 -2.95 17.94 -1.73
CA GLN A 97 -3.31 17.36 -3.03
C GLN A 97 -3.77 15.91 -2.87
N ASP A 98 -2.97 15.09 -2.19
CA ASP A 98 -3.27 13.68 -1.97
C ASP A 98 -4.53 13.49 -1.12
N GLN A 99 -4.65 14.22 -0.01
CA GLN A 99 -5.82 14.12 0.87
C GLN A 99 -7.10 14.60 0.19
N LEU A 100 -7.03 15.67 -0.61
CA LEU A 100 -8.19 16.19 -1.33
C LEU A 100 -8.64 15.22 -2.42
N LEU A 101 -7.70 14.70 -3.23
CA LEU A 101 -8.01 13.74 -4.29
C LEU A 101 -8.65 12.46 -3.73
N ILE A 102 -8.06 11.87 -2.68
CA ILE A 102 -8.60 10.66 -2.04
C ILE A 102 -10.02 10.92 -1.54
N ARG A 103 -10.24 12.04 -0.83
CA ARG A 103 -11.55 12.37 -0.27
C ARG A 103 -12.61 12.65 -1.33
N ILE A 104 -12.25 13.25 -2.46
CA ILE A 104 -13.17 13.40 -3.59
C ILE A 104 -13.57 12.02 -4.12
N LYS A 105 -12.61 11.13 -4.36
CA LYS A 105 -12.84 9.78 -4.89
C LYS A 105 -13.65 8.88 -3.94
N GLU A 106 -13.46 9.01 -2.63
CA GLU A 106 -14.26 8.31 -1.62
C GLU A 106 -15.74 8.72 -1.67
N GLN A 107 -16.00 10.01 -1.92
CA GLN A 107 -17.36 10.56 -1.95
C GLN A 107 -18.10 10.30 -3.27
N LEU A 108 -17.38 10.06 -4.38
CA LEU A 108 -17.93 9.63 -5.66
C LEU A 108 -18.31 8.13 -5.63
N ASN A 109 -19.37 7.79 -4.89
CA ASN A 109 -19.90 6.43 -4.72
C ASN A 109 -21.40 6.34 -5.11
N GLY A 110 -21.81 5.16 -5.60
CA GLY A 110 -23.11 4.91 -6.24
C GLY A 110 -24.30 4.69 -5.31
N ASN A 111 -24.51 5.56 -4.32
CA ASN A 111 -25.74 5.55 -3.52
C ASN A 111 -26.89 6.20 -4.31
N ARG A 112 -28.09 5.58 -4.29
CA ARG A 112 -29.30 5.98 -5.06
C ARG A 112 -29.95 7.32 -4.64
N ARG A 113 -29.27 8.19 -3.91
CA ARG A 113 -29.78 9.54 -3.61
C ARG A 113 -29.31 10.50 -4.70
N THR A 114 -30.24 10.97 -5.52
CA THR A 114 -30.05 12.10 -6.45
C THR A 114 -29.59 13.34 -5.67
N ASP A 115 -28.59 14.04 -6.20
CA ASP A 115 -27.98 15.28 -5.67
C ASP A 115 -27.62 15.27 -4.18
N SER A 116 -26.55 14.56 -3.84
CA SER A 116 -25.93 14.70 -2.52
C SER A 116 -24.85 15.78 -2.60
N LEU A 117 -25.15 16.99 -2.08
CA LEU A 117 -24.13 18.00 -1.83
C LEU A 117 -23.04 17.39 -0.92
N VAL A 118 -21.82 17.32 -1.44
CA VAL A 118 -20.65 16.82 -0.73
C VAL A 118 -19.87 18.00 -0.16
N GLU A 119 -19.50 17.93 1.12
CA GLU A 119 -18.64 18.92 1.78
C GLU A 119 -17.41 18.23 2.39
N ILE A 120 -16.23 18.49 1.82
CA ILE A 120 -14.94 18.00 2.29
C ILE A 120 -14.26 19.10 3.10
N LYS A 121 -13.82 18.76 4.32
CA LYS A 121 -13.12 19.69 5.22
C LYS A 121 -11.71 19.17 5.50
N LEU A 122 -10.69 19.95 5.17
CA LEU A 122 -9.27 19.62 5.43
C LEU A 122 -8.57 20.77 6.16
N PRO A 123 -7.61 20.48 7.07
CA PRO A 123 -6.75 21.53 7.63
C PRO A 123 -5.84 22.09 6.52
N ILE A 124 -5.60 23.40 6.53
CA ILE A 124 -4.78 24.07 5.50
C ILE A 124 -3.93 25.19 6.12
N GLN A 125 -2.83 25.54 5.45
CA GLN A 125 -2.06 26.75 5.72
C GLN A 125 -2.50 27.87 4.77
N GLN A 126 -2.47 29.12 5.25
CA GLN A 126 -2.91 30.28 4.47
C GLN A 126 -2.14 30.40 3.14
N GLN A 127 -0.83 30.16 3.14
CA GLN A 127 0.01 30.24 1.94
C GLN A 127 -0.33 29.15 0.90
N THR A 128 -0.56 27.90 1.34
CA THR A 128 -1.00 26.82 0.45
C THR A 128 -2.37 27.10 -0.18
N PHE A 129 -3.23 27.85 0.50
CA PHE A 129 -4.52 28.27 -0.05
C PHE A 129 -4.36 29.31 -1.17
N GLU A 130 -3.42 30.26 -1.04
CA GLU A 130 -3.16 31.26 -2.09
C GLU A 130 -2.71 30.61 -3.41
N GLU A 131 -1.96 29.52 -3.36
CA GLU A 131 -1.57 28.77 -4.56
C GLU A 131 -2.77 28.14 -5.29
N ILE A 132 -3.77 27.64 -4.55
CA ILE A 132 -4.99 27.06 -5.13
C ILE A 132 -5.89 28.16 -5.70
N LYS A 133 -5.93 29.34 -5.07
CA LYS A 133 -6.73 30.47 -5.57
C LYS A 133 -6.40 30.86 -7.01
N CYS A 134 -5.17 30.63 -7.48
CA CYS A 134 -4.79 30.88 -8.87
C CYS A 134 -5.65 30.13 -9.91
N PHE A 135 -6.29 29.02 -9.50
CA PHE A 135 -7.17 28.21 -10.36
C PHE A 135 -8.66 28.51 -10.14
N LEU A 136 -9.01 29.43 -9.24
CA LEU A 136 -10.38 29.67 -8.80
C LEU A 136 -10.85 31.10 -9.12
N VAL A 137 -12.15 31.25 -9.32
CA VAL A 137 -12.80 32.54 -9.55
C VAL A 137 -13.40 33.05 -8.24
N PRO A 138 -13.13 34.31 -7.83
CA PRO A 138 -13.69 34.87 -6.61
C PRO A 138 -15.20 35.06 -6.73
N GLY A 139 -15.93 34.79 -5.66
CA GLY A 139 -17.37 35.05 -5.54
C GLY A 139 -17.74 35.68 -4.18
N PRO A 140 -19.04 35.71 -3.83
CA PRO A 140 -19.51 36.43 -2.65
C PRO A 140 -19.05 35.77 -1.34
N LYS A 141 -18.81 36.58 -0.30
CA LYS A 141 -18.50 36.15 1.07
C LYS A 141 -17.27 35.23 1.20
N ASN A 142 -16.17 35.53 0.49
CA ASN A 142 -14.92 34.75 0.52
C ASN A 142 -15.09 33.27 0.08
N ILE A 143 -16.09 33.01 -0.76
CA ILE A 143 -16.29 31.74 -1.45
C ILE A 143 -15.72 31.87 -2.86
N PHE A 144 -14.95 30.87 -3.27
CA PHE A 144 -14.33 30.77 -4.58
C PHE A 144 -15.00 29.65 -5.37
N TYR A 145 -15.11 29.82 -6.68
CA TYR A 145 -15.79 28.90 -7.59
C TYR A 145 -14.81 28.39 -8.63
N LEU A 146 -15.09 27.21 -9.18
CA LEU A 146 -14.33 26.66 -10.28
C LEU A 146 -15.07 26.95 -11.60
N ASN A 147 -14.38 27.56 -12.57
CA ASN A 147 -14.99 27.90 -13.86
C ASN A 147 -15.18 26.65 -14.73
N LYS A 148 -14.13 25.82 -14.86
CA LYS A 148 -14.20 24.50 -15.50
C LYS A 148 -13.52 23.45 -14.64
N LEU A 149 -14.05 22.22 -14.65
CA LEU A 149 -13.46 21.09 -13.89
C LEU A 149 -11.99 20.82 -14.27
N THR A 150 -11.62 21.15 -15.51
CA THR A 150 -10.25 21.01 -16.04
C THR A 150 -9.25 22.01 -15.43
N ASP A 151 -9.72 23.11 -14.84
CA ASP A 151 -8.82 24.15 -14.31
C ASP A 151 -8.04 23.64 -13.08
N LEU A 152 -8.57 22.62 -12.38
CA LEU A 152 -7.86 21.93 -11.29
C LEU A 152 -7.02 20.73 -11.75
N ASP A 153 -6.99 20.37 -13.03
CA ASP A 153 -6.21 19.22 -13.51
C ASP A 153 -4.71 19.39 -13.26
N ALA A 154 -4.20 20.63 -13.33
CA ALA A 154 -2.81 20.94 -13.02
C ALA A 154 -2.47 20.74 -11.53
N PHE A 155 -3.47 20.79 -10.65
CA PHE A 155 -3.32 20.68 -9.20
C PHE A 155 -3.65 19.27 -8.66
N LEU A 156 -4.70 18.60 -9.16
CA LEU A 156 -5.17 17.29 -8.68
C LEU A 156 -4.92 16.13 -9.64
N GLY A 157 -4.37 16.41 -10.83
CA GLY A 157 -4.23 15.43 -11.90
C GLY A 157 -5.54 15.20 -12.66
N ARG A 158 -5.42 14.71 -13.90
CA ARG A 158 -6.58 14.48 -14.79
C ARG A 158 -7.52 13.42 -14.21
N GLY A 159 -8.82 13.64 -14.43
CA GLY A 159 -9.87 12.69 -14.05
C GLY A 159 -10.16 12.65 -12.56
N TRP A 160 -9.75 13.67 -11.79
CA TRP A 160 -10.10 13.80 -10.37
C TRP A 160 -11.63 13.86 -10.12
N HIS A 161 -12.39 14.38 -11.09
CA HIS A 161 -13.81 14.71 -11.00
C HIS A 161 -14.78 13.55 -11.34
N TYR A 162 -14.31 12.34 -11.67
CA TYR A 162 -15.19 11.18 -11.90
C TYR A 162 -14.59 9.88 -11.36
N ARG A 163 -15.43 8.86 -11.11
CA ARG A 163 -15.01 7.54 -10.66
C ARG A 163 -15.88 6.45 -11.31
N GLY A 164 -15.25 5.52 -12.02
CA GLY A 164 -15.90 4.29 -12.46
C GLY A 164 -16.18 3.39 -11.26
N LEU A 165 -17.41 2.86 -11.18
CA LEU A 165 -17.90 2.08 -10.05
C LEU A 165 -17.82 0.58 -10.29
N ASN A 166 -17.94 0.13 -11.54
CA ASN A 166 -17.88 -1.29 -11.91
C ASN A 166 -17.48 -1.49 -13.38
N SER A 167 -17.30 -2.75 -13.76
CA SER A 167 -16.98 -3.18 -15.13
C SER A 167 -18.10 -2.94 -16.15
N ASN A 168 -19.33 -2.63 -15.69
CA ASN A 168 -20.46 -2.37 -16.57
C ASN A 168 -20.49 -0.92 -17.07
N GLY A 169 -19.60 -0.06 -16.57
CA GLY A 169 -19.47 1.33 -16.98
C GLY A 169 -20.26 2.32 -16.13
N ASP A 170 -20.82 1.91 -14.99
CA ASP A 170 -21.47 2.85 -14.09
C ASP A 170 -20.44 3.84 -13.52
N VAL A 171 -20.78 5.14 -13.53
CA VAL A 171 -19.87 6.21 -13.12
C VAL A 171 -20.55 7.13 -12.11
N CYS A 172 -19.77 7.70 -11.20
CA CYS A 172 -20.18 8.84 -10.40
C CYS A 172 -19.23 10.00 -10.66
N PHE A 173 -19.77 11.20 -10.90
CA PHE A 173 -18.98 12.37 -11.31
C PHE A 173 -19.41 13.64 -10.58
N VAL A 174 -18.52 14.64 -10.59
CA VAL A 174 -18.76 15.98 -10.06
C VAL A 174 -19.51 16.79 -11.12
N VAL A 175 -20.64 17.38 -10.74
CA VAL A 175 -21.44 18.24 -11.63
C VAL A 175 -20.65 19.51 -11.94
N GLU A 176 -20.53 19.86 -13.22
CA GLU A 176 -19.83 21.07 -13.67
C GLU A 176 -20.47 22.34 -13.09
N GLY A 177 -19.65 23.31 -12.68
CA GLY A 177 -20.12 24.55 -12.04
C GLY A 177 -20.60 24.41 -10.59
N SER A 178 -20.63 23.20 -10.02
CA SER A 178 -21.09 22.98 -8.64
C SER A 178 -20.01 23.17 -7.57
N VAL A 179 -18.75 23.31 -7.97
CA VAL A 179 -17.59 23.32 -7.06
C VAL A 179 -17.48 24.68 -6.35
N GLN A 180 -17.47 24.65 -5.02
CA GLN A 180 -17.26 25.82 -4.17
C GLN A 180 -16.13 25.55 -3.17
N VAL A 181 -15.24 26.51 -3.04
CA VAL A 181 -14.06 26.41 -2.20
C VAL A 181 -14.01 27.60 -1.25
N ARG A 182 -13.77 27.37 0.03
CA ARG A 182 -13.52 28.45 1.00
C ARG A 182 -12.50 28.04 2.04
N MET A 183 -11.84 29.03 2.62
CA MET A 183 -11.00 28.86 3.80
C MET A 183 -11.56 29.73 4.92
N TYR A 184 -11.58 29.20 6.14
CA TYR A 184 -11.91 29.99 7.32
C TYR A 184 -11.01 29.61 8.50
N GLU A 185 -10.79 30.57 9.40
CA GLU A 185 -10.06 30.34 10.63
C GLU A 185 -10.98 29.66 11.65
N ARG A 186 -10.51 28.56 12.26
CA ARG A 186 -11.32 27.83 13.24
C ARG A 186 -11.35 28.60 14.55
N GLN A 187 -12.52 28.62 15.18
CA GLN A 187 -12.70 29.23 16.50
C GLN A 187 -11.68 28.65 17.50
N PRO A 188 -10.91 29.51 18.20
CA PRO A 188 -9.92 29.05 19.16
C PRO A 188 -10.59 28.26 20.30
N LEU A 189 -9.90 27.25 20.81
CA LEU A 189 -10.36 26.44 21.94
C LEU A 189 -9.91 27.10 23.24
N THR A 190 -10.86 27.39 24.12
CA THR A 190 -10.53 27.86 25.48
C THR A 190 -10.24 26.65 26.36
N GLU A 191 -8.98 26.49 26.75
CA GLU A 191 -8.54 25.46 27.69
C GLU A 191 -8.42 26.06 29.09
N TYR A 192 -9.23 25.58 30.03
CA TYR A 192 -9.19 26.00 31.42
C TYR A 192 -8.20 25.12 32.18
N VAL A 193 -7.15 25.73 32.71
CA VAL A 193 -6.06 25.01 33.39
C VAL A 193 -6.44 24.68 34.85
N SER A 194 -7.38 25.43 35.44
CA SER A 194 -8.03 25.13 36.73
C SER A 194 -9.44 25.73 36.82
N PRO A 195 -10.30 25.26 37.74
CA PRO A 195 -11.67 25.76 37.91
C PRO A 195 -11.75 27.23 38.37
N GLU A 196 -10.71 27.77 39.03
CA GLU A 196 -10.80 29.09 39.67
C GLU A 196 -9.82 30.13 39.13
N SER A 197 -8.84 29.81 38.27
CA SER A 197 -8.12 30.85 37.51
C SER A 197 -7.26 30.33 36.36
N SER A 198 -7.28 31.10 35.27
CA SER A 198 -6.53 31.00 33.99
C SER A 198 -7.08 30.03 32.92
N SER A 199 -7.62 30.66 31.87
CA SER A 199 -7.96 30.03 30.61
C SER A 199 -6.95 30.43 29.54
N THR A 200 -6.47 29.46 28.75
CA THR A 200 -5.60 29.73 27.59
C THR A 200 -6.37 29.48 26.30
N LEU A 201 -6.24 30.40 25.33
CA LEU A 201 -6.83 30.25 24.01
C LEU A 201 -5.86 29.50 23.09
N LEU A 202 -6.26 28.30 22.68
CA LEU A 202 -5.54 27.44 21.75
C LEU A 202 -6.04 27.69 20.32
N HIS A 203 -5.15 28.21 19.47
CA HIS A 203 -5.42 28.38 18.04
C HIS A 203 -5.55 27.03 17.33
N ARG A 204 -6.53 26.89 16.45
CA ARG A 204 -6.88 25.59 15.80
C ARG A 204 -6.51 25.51 14.32
N GLY A 205 -5.81 26.50 13.79
CA GLY A 205 -5.43 26.60 12.39
C GLY A 205 -6.59 26.98 11.46
N PHE A 206 -6.31 26.99 10.15
CA PHE A 206 -7.30 27.25 9.11
C PHE A 206 -7.93 25.95 8.60
N GLN A 207 -9.19 26.04 8.22
CA GLN A 207 -9.94 24.96 7.62
C GLN A 207 -10.24 25.30 6.16
N PHE A 208 -9.78 24.45 5.26
CA PHE A 208 -10.19 24.39 3.87
C PHE A 208 -11.49 23.60 3.75
N VAL A 209 -12.44 24.14 2.99
CA VAL A 209 -13.72 23.51 2.67
C VAL A 209 -13.86 23.45 1.16
N PHE A 210 -14.04 22.24 0.63
CA PHE A 210 -14.30 21.96 -0.78
C PHE A 210 -15.67 21.32 -0.91
N LYS A 211 -16.60 21.99 -1.57
CA LYS A 211 -17.97 21.53 -1.78
C LYS A 211 -18.21 21.25 -3.25
N PHE A 212 -19.01 20.25 -3.55
CA PHE A 212 -19.49 19.99 -4.90
C PHE A 212 -20.76 19.14 -4.87
N VAL A 213 -21.50 19.13 -5.97
CA VAL A 213 -22.61 18.22 -6.17
C VAL A 213 -22.10 17.02 -6.97
N LYS A 214 -22.44 15.81 -6.51
CA LYS A 214 -22.14 14.58 -7.24
C LYS A 214 -23.40 14.05 -7.91
N ASP A 215 -23.23 13.46 -9.08
CA ASP A 215 -24.28 12.79 -9.82
C ASP A 215 -23.80 11.42 -10.34
N ASN A 216 -24.74 10.57 -10.74
CA ASN A 216 -24.48 9.25 -11.29
C ASN A 216 -24.71 9.24 -12.80
N GLY A 217 -23.82 8.58 -13.53
CA GLY A 217 -23.91 8.40 -14.97
C GLY A 217 -23.90 6.93 -15.37
N THR A 218 -24.38 6.68 -16.57
CA THR A 218 -24.38 5.40 -17.28
C THR A 218 -23.04 5.14 -17.97
N ARG A 219 -22.89 3.96 -18.57
CA ARG A 219 -21.74 3.59 -19.40
C ARG A 219 -21.44 4.60 -20.51
N THR A 220 -22.46 5.16 -21.14
CA THR A 220 -22.30 6.16 -22.21
C THR A 220 -21.67 7.43 -21.66
N ASP A 221 -22.12 7.88 -20.49
CA ASP A 221 -21.58 9.04 -19.78
C ASP A 221 -20.13 8.78 -19.34
N PHE A 222 -19.83 7.55 -18.91
CA PHE A 222 -18.47 7.15 -18.58
C PHE A 222 -17.54 7.18 -19.80
N GLU A 223 -18.01 6.72 -20.95
CA GLU A 223 -17.28 6.78 -22.22
C GLU A 223 -17.10 8.23 -22.71
N GLU A 224 -18.06 9.13 -22.49
CA GLU A 224 -17.92 10.57 -22.78
C GLU A 224 -16.94 11.28 -21.84
N LEU A 225 -16.99 10.98 -20.54
CA LEU A 225 -16.02 11.49 -19.56
C LEU A 225 -14.60 10.97 -19.86
N LEU A 226 -14.48 9.71 -20.25
CA LEU A 226 -13.24 9.13 -20.75
C LEU A 226 -12.81 9.80 -22.05
N LYS A 227 -13.72 10.09 -23.00
CA LYS A 227 -13.39 10.86 -24.22
C LYS A 227 -12.95 12.28 -23.89
N LEU A 228 -13.52 12.97 -22.91
CA LEU A 228 -13.05 14.29 -22.47
C LEU A 228 -11.65 14.20 -21.81
N SER A 229 -11.35 13.10 -21.12
CA SER A 229 -10.01 12.83 -20.56
C SER A 229 -9.00 12.34 -21.62
N LEU A 230 -9.48 11.63 -22.65
CA LEU A 230 -8.71 10.98 -23.71
C LEU A 230 -8.53 11.89 -24.93
N VAL A 231 -9.41 12.84 -25.25
CA VAL A 231 -9.19 13.83 -26.33
C VAL A 231 -7.93 14.65 -26.03
N THR A 232 -7.59 14.81 -24.76
CA THR A 232 -6.34 15.41 -24.28
C THR A 232 -5.14 14.44 -24.25
N ALA A 233 -5.34 13.14 -24.53
CA ALA A 233 -4.32 12.08 -24.54
C ALA A 233 -4.15 11.38 -25.91
N VAL A 234 -5.17 11.38 -26.77
CA VAL A 234 -5.24 10.74 -28.09
C VAL A 234 -4.45 11.52 -29.14
N LEU A 235 -4.09 12.77 -28.86
CA LEU A 235 -3.15 13.56 -29.69
C LEU A 235 -1.70 13.01 -29.68
N HIS A 236 -1.42 11.94 -28.93
CA HIS A 236 -0.07 11.36 -28.78
C HIS A 236 0.15 9.99 -29.45
N PHE A 237 -0.79 9.47 -30.25
CA PHE A 237 -0.79 8.04 -30.61
C PHE A 237 -0.57 7.69 -32.10
N GLU A 238 0.28 8.42 -32.84
CA GLU A 238 0.71 7.95 -34.18
C GLU A 238 2.21 8.00 -34.50
N ASN A 239 3.09 8.53 -33.63
CA ASN A 239 4.54 8.32 -33.79
C ASN A 239 5.31 8.69 -32.51
N PRO A 240 6.05 7.77 -31.85
CA PRO A 240 6.67 8.04 -30.53
C PRO A 240 7.83 9.05 -30.55
N ASN A 241 8.20 9.58 -31.72
CA ASN A 241 9.21 10.62 -31.87
C ASN A 241 8.61 12.00 -32.18
N GLU A 242 7.31 12.13 -32.43
CA GLU A 242 6.68 13.36 -32.94
C GLU A 242 5.46 13.73 -32.10
N VAL A 243 5.51 14.90 -31.47
CA VAL A 243 4.42 15.49 -30.69
C VAL A 243 3.61 16.43 -31.58
N TYR A 244 2.29 16.29 -31.55
CA TYR A 244 1.34 17.14 -32.25
C TYR A 244 0.62 18.04 -31.24
N LEU A 245 0.67 19.36 -31.47
CA LEU A 245 0.03 20.35 -30.62
C LEU A 245 -1.05 21.10 -31.40
N PRO A 246 -2.35 20.86 -31.13
CA PRO A 246 -3.42 21.53 -31.85
C PRO A 246 -3.49 23.01 -31.44
N VAL A 247 -3.26 23.91 -32.39
CA VAL A 247 -3.33 25.35 -32.23
C VAL A 247 -4.54 25.88 -33.00
N ASN A 248 -5.48 26.53 -32.32
CA ASN A 248 -6.65 27.12 -32.98
C ASN A 248 -6.21 28.20 -34.00
N ASN A 249 -6.72 28.14 -35.24
CA ASN A 249 -6.31 29.07 -36.31
C ASN A 249 -6.68 30.53 -36.01
N HIS A 250 -7.75 30.77 -35.23
CA HIS A 250 -8.10 32.11 -34.76
C HIS A 250 -7.11 32.65 -33.72
N TYR A 251 -6.61 31.79 -32.82
CA TYR A 251 -5.57 32.16 -31.86
C TYR A 251 -4.25 32.49 -32.58
N LEU A 252 -3.87 31.68 -33.57
CA LEU A 252 -2.70 31.96 -34.41
C LEU A 252 -2.86 33.29 -35.17
N TYR A 253 -4.06 33.60 -35.68
CA TYR A 253 -4.36 34.90 -36.31
C TYR A 253 -4.29 36.08 -35.32
N GLN A 254 -4.69 35.91 -34.06
CA GLN A 254 -4.54 36.95 -33.04
C GLN A 254 -3.07 37.28 -32.77
N LEU A 255 -2.20 36.26 -32.78
CA LEU A 255 -0.75 36.42 -32.61
C LEU A 255 -0.06 37.10 -33.82
N ILE A 256 -0.67 37.04 -35.02
CA ILE A 256 -0.17 37.70 -36.25
C ILE A 256 -0.38 39.23 -36.23
N LYS A 257 -1.18 39.78 -35.29
CA LYS A 257 -1.51 41.21 -35.24
C LYS A 257 -0.38 42.12 -34.71
N THR A 258 0.78 41.59 -34.37
CA THR A 258 1.98 42.36 -34.00
C THR A 258 2.91 42.55 -35.22
N SER A 259 3.72 43.62 -35.19
CA SER A 259 4.59 44.12 -36.26
C SER A 259 5.38 43.03 -37.01
N ASP A 260 5.53 43.16 -38.34
CA ASP A 260 6.09 42.18 -39.30
C ASP A 260 5.97 40.68 -38.89
N PRO A 261 4.85 40.02 -39.23
CA PRO A 261 4.55 38.66 -38.76
C PRO A 261 5.45 37.57 -39.36
N LEU A 262 6.31 37.90 -40.33
CA LEU A 262 7.23 36.95 -40.98
C LEU A 262 8.66 37.04 -40.47
N ALA A 263 8.98 38.01 -39.59
CA ALA A 263 10.30 38.10 -38.97
C ALA A 263 10.56 36.89 -38.06
N GLU A 264 11.75 36.29 -38.15
CA GLU A 264 12.11 35.06 -37.42
C GLU A 264 11.95 35.20 -35.89
N ASN A 265 12.29 36.37 -35.34
CA ASN A 265 12.13 36.69 -33.93
C ASN A 265 10.66 36.66 -33.47
N ASN A 266 9.73 37.13 -34.32
CA ASN A 266 8.31 37.11 -34.03
C ASN A 266 7.73 35.69 -34.12
N ILE A 267 8.25 34.87 -35.02
CA ILE A 267 7.87 33.45 -35.13
C ILE A 267 8.36 32.65 -33.91
N LYS A 268 9.56 32.96 -33.43
CA LYS A 268 10.09 32.40 -32.17
C LYS A 268 9.22 32.79 -30.97
N TYR A 269 8.84 34.06 -30.86
CA TYR A 269 7.91 34.52 -29.83
C TYR A 269 6.54 33.83 -29.92
N MET A 270 5.99 33.67 -31.13
CA MET A 270 4.74 32.93 -31.33
C MET A 270 4.85 31.47 -30.87
N ILE A 271 5.96 30.80 -31.16
CA ILE A 271 6.21 29.43 -30.68
C ILE A 271 6.28 29.40 -29.14
N GLN A 272 6.99 30.32 -28.51
CA GLN A 272 7.08 30.40 -27.05
C GLN A 272 5.71 30.66 -26.42
N ALA A 273 4.94 31.63 -26.92
CA ALA A 273 3.59 31.92 -26.42
C ALA A 273 2.61 30.75 -26.61
N ILE A 274 2.77 29.95 -27.67
CA ILE A 274 2.03 28.71 -27.87
C ILE A 274 2.49 27.65 -26.85
N PHE A 275 3.80 27.46 -26.68
CA PHE A 275 4.36 26.46 -25.78
C PHE A 275 4.07 26.76 -24.30
N ASP A 276 4.16 28.01 -23.86
CA ASP A 276 3.83 28.43 -22.50
C ASP A 276 2.35 28.16 -22.18
N LYS A 277 1.45 28.49 -23.12
CA LYS A 277 0.02 28.19 -23.00
C LYS A 277 -0.28 26.69 -22.90
N HIS A 278 0.61 25.85 -23.42
CA HIS A 278 0.47 24.40 -23.46
C HIS A 278 1.46 23.64 -22.54
N GLY A 279 2.19 24.36 -21.67
CA GLY A 279 3.12 23.77 -20.69
C GLY A 279 4.35 23.08 -21.30
N VAL A 280 4.78 23.45 -22.50
CA VAL A 280 5.94 22.86 -23.19
C VAL A 280 7.19 23.73 -22.98
N VAL A 281 8.29 23.15 -22.54
CA VAL A 281 9.56 23.88 -22.34
C VAL A 281 10.31 24.01 -23.67
N TYR A 282 10.42 25.24 -24.19
CA TYR A 282 11.04 25.56 -25.48
C TYR A 282 12.43 24.93 -25.67
N ASP A 283 13.29 24.97 -24.63
CA ASP A 283 14.69 24.54 -24.73
C ASP A 283 14.87 23.02 -24.91
N LYS A 284 13.84 22.23 -24.57
CA LYS A 284 13.85 20.77 -24.67
C LYS A 284 13.42 20.27 -26.05
N VAL A 285 12.93 21.16 -26.92
CA VAL A 285 12.35 20.87 -28.24
C VAL A 285 13.35 21.19 -29.35
N ASN A 286 13.32 20.42 -30.44
CA ASN A 286 14.07 20.72 -31.66
C ASN A 286 13.39 21.87 -32.45
N THR A 287 13.94 23.08 -32.33
CA THR A 287 13.30 24.34 -32.75
C THR A 287 13.50 24.74 -34.23
N PRO A 288 14.64 24.48 -34.91
CA PRO A 288 14.82 24.88 -36.32
C PRO A 288 13.76 24.35 -37.31
N PRO A 289 13.30 23.08 -37.22
CA PRO A 289 12.23 22.57 -38.10
C PRO A 289 10.86 23.18 -37.82
N LEU A 290 10.66 23.74 -36.62
CA LEU A 290 9.40 24.30 -36.17
C LEU A 290 9.20 25.72 -36.71
N ILE A 291 10.25 26.54 -36.65
CA ILE A 291 10.27 27.91 -37.18
C ILE A 291 9.87 27.91 -38.65
N LYS A 292 10.49 27.04 -39.47
CA LYS A 292 10.21 26.93 -40.91
C LYS A 292 8.74 26.57 -41.20
N ARG A 293 8.17 25.62 -40.45
CA ARG A 293 6.78 25.16 -40.63
C ARG A 293 5.76 26.21 -40.20
N LEU A 294 5.96 26.84 -39.04
CA LEU A 294 5.07 27.89 -38.57
C LEU A 294 5.12 29.11 -39.49
N SER A 295 6.31 29.48 -39.99
CA SER A 295 6.49 30.55 -40.99
C SER A 295 5.61 30.36 -42.22
N PHE A 296 5.57 29.13 -42.77
CA PHE A 296 4.77 28.82 -43.94
C PHE A 296 3.26 28.94 -43.66
N LYS A 297 2.81 28.45 -42.50
CA LYS A 297 1.40 28.53 -42.09
C LYS A 297 0.95 29.97 -41.84
N VAL A 298 1.77 30.76 -41.15
CA VAL A 298 1.54 32.19 -40.89
C VAL A 298 1.48 32.97 -42.20
N LYS A 299 2.41 32.72 -43.14
CA LYS A 299 2.41 33.33 -44.47
C LYS A 299 1.08 33.08 -45.20
N ASN A 300 0.61 31.84 -45.22
CA ASN A 300 -0.66 31.49 -45.90
C ASN A 300 -1.88 32.12 -45.24
N LEU A 301 -1.95 32.15 -43.90
CA LEU A 301 -3.03 32.80 -43.17
C LEU A 301 -3.05 34.31 -43.43
N TYR A 302 -1.88 34.96 -43.38
CA TYR A 302 -1.73 36.38 -43.67
C TYR A 302 -2.17 36.74 -45.10
N HIS A 303 -1.79 35.94 -46.09
CA HIS A 303 -2.21 36.15 -47.48
C HIS A 303 -3.72 35.95 -47.68
N LYS A 304 -4.34 34.99 -46.99
CA LYS A 304 -5.81 34.78 -47.04
C LYS A 304 -6.57 35.98 -46.47
N VAL A 305 -6.09 36.55 -45.36
CA VAL A 305 -6.68 37.75 -44.77
C VAL A 305 -6.51 38.96 -45.68
N LYS A 306 -5.33 39.13 -46.30
CA LYS A 306 -5.04 40.23 -47.25
C LYS A 306 -5.90 40.16 -48.52
N LYS A 307 -6.35 38.98 -48.94
CA LYS A 307 -7.22 38.78 -50.11
C LYS A 307 -8.69 39.10 -49.85
N CYS A 308 -9.12 39.24 -48.60
CA CYS A 308 -10.51 39.61 -48.29
C CYS A 308 -10.77 41.08 -48.62
N LYS A 309 -11.64 41.35 -49.60
CA LYS A 309 -11.94 42.72 -50.06
C LYS A 309 -13.07 43.41 -49.27
N GLY A 310 -13.54 42.84 -48.16
CA GLY A 310 -14.61 43.44 -47.34
C GLY A 310 -14.95 42.72 -46.04
N GLY A 311 -15.66 43.41 -45.13
CA GLY A 311 -15.93 42.96 -43.76
C GLY A 311 -16.78 41.69 -43.66
N LYS A 312 -17.68 41.43 -44.62
CA LYS A 312 -18.50 40.19 -44.66
C LYS A 312 -17.65 38.95 -44.96
N GLN A 313 -16.68 39.07 -45.88
CA GLN A 313 -15.73 38.00 -46.20
C GLN A 313 -14.78 37.73 -45.02
N LEU A 314 -14.32 38.80 -44.34
CA LEU A 314 -13.47 38.66 -43.17
C LEU A 314 -14.21 38.00 -41.99
N ARG A 315 -15.48 38.37 -41.73
CA ARG A 315 -16.29 37.73 -40.68
C ARG A 315 -16.52 36.24 -40.96
N LYS A 316 -16.76 35.87 -42.22
CA LYS A 316 -16.88 34.47 -42.63
C LYS A 316 -15.57 33.71 -42.41
N LEU A 317 -14.44 34.29 -42.82
CA LEU A 317 -13.12 33.70 -42.60
C LEU A 317 -12.77 33.56 -41.11
N ILE A 318 -13.12 34.55 -40.27
CA ILE A 318 -12.93 34.47 -38.82
C ILE A 318 -13.77 33.36 -38.20
N ALA A 319 -15.02 33.17 -38.66
CA ALA A 319 -15.87 32.06 -38.20
C ALA A 319 -15.26 30.69 -38.57
N GLU A 320 -14.76 30.55 -39.81
CA GLU A 320 -14.05 29.35 -40.27
C GLU A 320 -12.75 29.11 -39.47
N MET A 321 -12.01 30.16 -39.12
CA MET A 321 -10.80 30.07 -38.30
C MET A 321 -11.09 29.67 -36.85
N LYS A 322 -12.23 30.11 -36.28
CA LYS A 322 -12.64 29.70 -34.92
C LYS A 322 -12.98 28.20 -34.87
N ALA A 323 -13.54 27.66 -35.96
CA ALA A 323 -13.92 26.26 -36.08
C ALA A 323 -12.77 25.32 -36.51
N SER A 324 -11.59 25.84 -36.85
CA SER A 324 -10.48 25.03 -37.37
C SER A 324 -9.21 25.11 -36.51
N THR A 325 -8.56 23.96 -36.32
CA THR A 325 -7.28 23.82 -35.61
C THR A 325 -6.15 23.54 -36.59
N TYR A 326 -4.91 23.78 -36.15
CA TYR A 326 -3.68 23.49 -36.87
C TYR A 326 -2.73 22.74 -35.95
N ASP A 327 -2.33 21.53 -36.34
CA ASP A 327 -1.47 20.70 -35.52
C ASP A 327 0.00 21.06 -35.73
N LEU A 328 0.58 21.71 -34.72
CA LEU A 328 1.99 22.08 -34.67
C LEU A 328 2.83 20.88 -34.23
N LYS A 329 3.63 20.36 -35.16
CA LYS A 329 4.41 19.11 -35.01
C LYS A 329 5.87 19.37 -34.56
N PHE A 330 6.34 18.75 -33.48
CA PHE A 330 7.72 18.90 -32.95
C PHE A 330 8.31 17.64 -32.31
N THR A 331 9.63 17.61 -32.05
CA THR A 331 10.35 16.46 -31.45
C THR A 331 11.25 16.91 -30.28
N TYR A 332 11.51 16.02 -29.31
CA TYR A 332 12.40 16.28 -28.16
C TYR A 332 13.86 15.87 -28.45
N LYS A 333 14.85 16.54 -27.85
CA LYS A 333 16.31 16.39 -28.12
C LYS A 333 16.99 15.07 -27.66
N SER A 334 16.23 14.06 -27.22
CA SER A 334 16.58 12.66 -26.84
C SER A 334 17.48 12.33 -25.61
N ASP A 335 17.15 11.15 -25.04
CA ASP A 335 17.84 10.21 -24.12
C ASP A 335 17.65 10.31 -22.58
N SER A 336 16.71 9.51 -22.04
CA SER A 336 16.64 9.18 -20.60
C SER A 336 16.27 7.70 -20.37
N PRO A 337 16.78 7.07 -19.27
CA PRO A 337 16.51 5.67 -18.90
C PRO A 337 15.02 5.29 -18.78
N ARG A 338 14.15 6.29 -18.58
CA ARG A 338 12.70 6.11 -18.51
C ARG A 338 12.10 5.65 -19.85
N LYS A 339 12.75 5.95 -20.98
CA LYS A 339 12.29 5.57 -22.33
C LYS A 339 12.39 4.07 -22.61
N ARG A 340 13.43 3.38 -22.12
CA ARG A 340 13.59 1.91 -22.33
C ARG A 340 12.54 1.12 -21.56
N LYS A 341 12.35 1.44 -20.28
CA LYS A 341 11.35 0.77 -19.44
C LYS A 341 9.92 0.91 -19.99
N LEU A 342 9.57 2.11 -20.49
CA LEU A 342 8.27 2.35 -21.13
C LEU A 342 8.11 1.62 -22.48
N GLN A 343 9.19 1.29 -23.18
CA GLN A 343 9.14 0.49 -24.40
C GLN A 343 8.92 -0.99 -24.08
N ASP A 344 9.62 -1.50 -23.06
CA ASP A 344 9.46 -2.88 -22.59
C ASP A 344 8.04 -3.12 -22.03
N ASP A 345 7.53 -2.19 -21.21
CA ASP A 345 6.17 -2.26 -20.64
C ASP A 345 5.09 -2.20 -21.74
N LEU A 346 5.33 -1.43 -22.81
CA LEU A 346 4.38 -1.31 -23.94
C LEU A 346 4.35 -2.56 -24.82
N GLU A 347 5.49 -3.24 -24.97
CA GLU A 347 5.60 -4.47 -25.75
C GLU A 347 4.90 -5.65 -25.03
N GLU A 348 4.99 -5.68 -23.70
CA GLU A 348 4.27 -6.65 -22.87
C GLU A 348 2.74 -6.44 -22.94
N GLU A 349 2.26 -5.19 -22.88
CA GLU A 349 0.83 -4.89 -23.00
C GLU A 349 0.27 -5.17 -24.40
N ARG A 350 1.05 -4.96 -25.46
CA ARG A 350 0.66 -5.35 -26.83
C ARG A 350 0.49 -6.87 -26.97
N LYS A 351 1.30 -7.65 -26.26
CA LYS A 351 1.19 -9.11 -26.23
C LYS A 351 -0.08 -9.56 -25.51
N ARG A 352 -0.41 -8.94 -24.37
CA ARG A 352 -1.65 -9.20 -23.62
C ARG A 352 -2.89 -8.87 -24.44
N ARG A 353 -2.90 -7.72 -25.12
CA ARG A 353 -4.04 -7.31 -25.97
C ARG A 353 -4.32 -8.28 -27.10
N ARG A 354 -3.30 -8.83 -27.77
CA ARG A 354 -3.48 -9.82 -28.85
C ARG A 354 -4.11 -11.12 -28.34
N LEU A 355 -3.73 -11.58 -27.14
CA LEU A 355 -4.33 -12.76 -26.51
C LEU A 355 -5.82 -12.53 -26.23
N THR A 356 -6.17 -11.39 -25.64
CA THR A 356 -7.57 -11.05 -25.34
C THR A 356 -8.42 -10.83 -26.60
N GLU A 357 -7.85 -10.25 -27.66
CA GLU A 357 -8.57 -10.10 -28.95
C GLU A 357 -8.81 -11.46 -29.63
N CYS A 358 -7.87 -12.41 -29.53
CA CYS A 358 -8.10 -13.79 -29.98
C CYS A 358 -9.20 -14.50 -29.19
N GLU A 359 -9.21 -14.37 -27.86
CA GLU A 359 -10.26 -14.95 -27.00
C GLU A 359 -11.63 -14.35 -27.32
N LEU A 360 -11.73 -13.03 -27.49
CA LEU A 360 -12.98 -12.37 -27.85
C LEU A 360 -13.53 -12.86 -29.20
N GLN A 361 -12.64 -13.15 -30.15
CA GLN A 361 -13.01 -13.65 -31.47
C GLN A 361 -13.52 -15.10 -31.41
N SER A 362 -12.93 -15.96 -30.56
CA SER A 362 -13.45 -17.32 -30.36
C SER A 362 -14.83 -17.30 -29.69
N THR A 363 -15.02 -16.48 -28.66
CA THR A 363 -16.30 -16.38 -27.94
C THR A 363 -17.42 -15.81 -28.83
N LYS A 364 -17.10 -14.86 -29.73
CA LYS A 364 -18.07 -14.36 -30.71
C LYS A 364 -18.52 -15.45 -31.70
N THR A 365 -17.61 -16.35 -32.06
CA THR A 365 -17.92 -17.46 -32.97
C THR A 365 -18.87 -18.44 -32.29
N GLU A 366 -18.60 -18.82 -31.03
CA GLU A 366 -19.50 -19.67 -30.23
C GLU A 366 -20.89 -19.06 -30.05
N VAL A 367 -20.99 -17.75 -29.81
CA VAL A 367 -22.29 -17.08 -29.66
C VAL A 367 -23.11 -17.12 -30.97
N ASN A 368 -22.46 -16.95 -32.12
CA ASN A 368 -23.14 -17.04 -33.41
C ASN A 368 -23.62 -18.48 -33.69
N ASP A 369 -22.81 -19.49 -33.38
CA ASP A 369 -23.19 -20.90 -33.53
C ASP A 369 -24.41 -21.24 -32.66
N LEU A 370 -24.42 -20.77 -31.40
CA LEU A 370 -25.55 -20.95 -30.49
C LEU A 370 -26.83 -20.24 -30.95
N GLN A 371 -26.71 -19.04 -31.54
CA GLN A 371 -27.85 -18.33 -32.12
C GLN A 371 -28.44 -19.07 -33.32
N GLN A 372 -27.59 -19.68 -34.15
CA GLN A 372 -28.03 -20.46 -35.30
C GLN A 372 -28.78 -21.72 -34.87
N VAL A 373 -28.27 -22.43 -33.85
CA VAL A 373 -28.94 -23.59 -33.24
C VAL A 373 -30.30 -23.21 -32.65
N ASN A 374 -30.39 -22.08 -31.94
CA ASN A 374 -31.63 -21.61 -31.34
C ASN A 374 -32.71 -21.29 -32.40
N THR A 375 -32.30 -20.74 -33.55
CA THR A 375 -33.20 -20.42 -34.68
C THR A 375 -33.80 -21.69 -35.28
N VAL A 376 -32.99 -22.75 -35.45
CA VAL A 376 -33.46 -24.06 -35.95
C VAL A 376 -34.45 -24.69 -34.98
N LEU A 377 -34.18 -24.66 -33.67
CA LEU A 377 -35.09 -25.18 -32.65
C LEU A 377 -36.43 -24.44 -32.58
N CYS A 378 -36.41 -23.10 -32.71
CA CYS A 378 -37.64 -22.31 -32.78
C CYS A 378 -38.51 -22.73 -33.98
N SER A 379 -37.90 -22.96 -35.15
CA SER A 379 -38.63 -23.42 -36.33
C SER A 379 -39.25 -24.82 -36.17
N GLN A 380 -38.54 -25.74 -35.51
CA GLN A 380 -39.07 -27.08 -35.21
C GLN A 380 -40.22 -27.07 -34.20
N LEU A 381 -40.19 -26.16 -33.23
CA LEU A 381 -41.27 -25.97 -32.27
C LEU A 381 -42.54 -25.35 -32.91
N GLU A 382 -42.39 -24.55 -33.96
CA GLU A 382 -43.52 -24.03 -34.73
C GLU A 382 -44.19 -25.14 -35.55
N MET A 383 -43.42 -26.06 -36.14
CA MET A 383 -43.97 -27.21 -36.88
C MET A 383 -44.78 -28.16 -35.98
N CYS A 384 -44.50 -28.22 -34.67
CA CYS A 384 -45.26 -29.01 -33.69
C CYS A 384 -46.62 -28.38 -33.28
N LYS A 385 -46.91 -27.13 -33.66
CA LYS A 385 -48.19 -26.48 -33.34
C LYS A 385 -49.31 -26.81 -34.33
N ASP A 386 -48.98 -27.26 -35.54
CA ASP A 386 -49.96 -27.62 -36.57
C ASP A 386 -50.36 -29.11 -36.52
N GLY A 387 -50.86 -29.52 -35.36
CA GLY A 387 -51.62 -30.76 -35.20
C GLY A 387 -53.04 -30.60 -35.77
N LYS A 388 -53.25 -31.11 -36.99
CA LYS A 388 -54.53 -31.34 -37.71
C LYS A 388 -55.81 -31.20 -36.84
N LYS A 389 -56.62 -30.17 -37.12
CA LYS A 389 -58.00 -30.05 -36.60
C LYS A 389 -58.89 -31.13 -37.22
N GLY A 390 -59.01 -32.28 -36.54
CA GLY A 390 -60.06 -33.26 -36.80
C GLY A 390 -61.43 -32.70 -36.41
N LYS A 391 -62.37 -32.65 -37.36
CA LYS A 391 -63.77 -32.25 -37.16
C LYS A 391 -64.49 -33.27 -36.26
N ARG A 392 -64.59 -33.05 -34.95
CA ARG A 392 -65.64 -33.67 -34.10
C ARG A 392 -66.06 -32.76 -32.94
N GLY A 393 -67.32 -32.32 -32.99
CA GLY A 393 -68.13 -31.87 -31.85
C GLY A 393 -67.91 -30.43 -31.36
N MET A 394 -68.99 -29.65 -31.26
CA MET A 394 -68.98 -28.31 -30.64
C MET A 394 -68.59 -28.41 -29.16
N ALA A 395 -67.33 -28.11 -28.83
CA ALA A 395 -66.89 -27.97 -27.46
C ALA A 395 -67.50 -26.68 -26.86
N LYS A 396 -68.37 -26.84 -25.85
CA LYS A 396 -68.94 -25.74 -25.06
C LYS A 396 -67.82 -24.79 -24.60
N GLY A 397 -68.10 -23.48 -24.66
CA GLY A 397 -67.17 -22.41 -24.28
C GLY A 397 -66.52 -22.66 -22.91
N LYS A 398 -65.21 -22.47 -22.83
CA LYS A 398 -64.34 -22.78 -21.66
C LYS A 398 -64.65 -21.94 -20.40
N THR A 399 -65.68 -21.11 -20.43
CA THR A 399 -66.15 -20.28 -19.32
C THR A 399 -66.89 -21.07 -18.24
N HIS A 400 -67.41 -22.28 -18.55
CA HIS A 400 -68.21 -23.10 -17.62
C HIS A 400 -67.52 -24.37 -17.07
N TYR A 401 -66.18 -24.46 -17.08
CA TYR A 401 -65.51 -25.59 -16.45
C TYR A 401 -65.63 -25.56 -14.92
N SER A 402 -65.98 -26.70 -14.32
CA SER A 402 -65.89 -26.86 -12.86
C SER A 402 -64.43 -26.73 -12.39
N LEU A 403 -64.21 -26.32 -11.14
CA LEU A 403 -62.87 -26.15 -10.57
C LEU A 403 -62.00 -27.42 -10.71
N VAL A 404 -62.62 -28.60 -10.64
CA VAL A 404 -61.96 -29.89 -10.82
C VAL A 404 -61.51 -30.10 -12.26
N GLN A 405 -62.33 -29.73 -13.25
CA GLN A 405 -61.97 -29.81 -14.67
C GLN A 405 -60.86 -28.82 -15.03
N LYS A 406 -60.89 -27.59 -14.51
CA LYS A 406 -59.81 -26.60 -14.67
C LYS A 406 -58.48 -27.11 -14.10
N ARG A 407 -58.51 -27.75 -12.92
CA ARG A 407 -57.33 -28.39 -12.30
C ARG A 407 -56.78 -29.55 -13.13
N ARG A 408 -57.64 -30.42 -13.66
CA ARG A 408 -57.22 -31.54 -14.53
C ARG A 408 -56.58 -31.05 -15.83
N HIS A 409 -57.15 -30.03 -16.46
CA HIS A 409 -56.57 -29.43 -17.66
C HIS A 409 -55.21 -28.76 -17.37
N LYS A 410 -55.10 -28.04 -16.25
CA LYS A 410 -53.82 -27.46 -15.80
C LYS A 410 -52.77 -28.54 -15.55
N LYS A 411 -53.14 -29.65 -14.89
CA LYS A 411 -52.24 -30.79 -14.64
C LYS A 411 -51.78 -31.44 -15.95
N LYS A 412 -52.70 -31.68 -16.89
CA LYS A 412 -52.39 -32.23 -18.22
C LYS A 412 -51.43 -31.32 -19.01
N ASN A 413 -51.63 -30.01 -18.97
CA ASN A 413 -50.75 -29.05 -19.64
C ASN A 413 -49.35 -29.01 -19.00
N ILE A 414 -49.25 -29.13 -17.67
CA ILE A 414 -47.97 -29.22 -16.96
C ILE A 414 -47.25 -30.53 -17.31
N GLU A 415 -47.96 -31.65 -17.39
CA GLU A 415 -47.40 -32.95 -17.77
C GLU A 415 -46.89 -32.94 -19.22
N GLN A 416 -47.62 -32.33 -20.16
CA GLN A 416 -47.15 -32.14 -21.53
C GLN A 416 -45.90 -31.24 -21.61
N ALA A 417 -45.85 -30.16 -20.82
CA ALA A 417 -44.67 -29.31 -20.76
C ALA A 417 -43.45 -30.04 -20.19
N LYS A 418 -43.64 -30.89 -19.17
CA LYS A 418 -42.59 -31.74 -18.61
C LYS A 418 -42.08 -32.76 -19.63
N ALA A 419 -42.97 -33.44 -20.36
CA ALA A 419 -42.58 -34.38 -21.41
C ALA A 419 -41.78 -33.71 -22.55
N ALA A 420 -42.15 -32.48 -22.94
CA ALA A 420 -41.40 -31.73 -23.94
C ALA A 420 -40.00 -31.31 -23.45
N ILE A 421 -39.86 -30.96 -22.16
CA ILE A 421 -38.56 -30.68 -21.54
C ILE A 421 -37.68 -31.94 -21.50
N GLU A 422 -38.25 -33.10 -21.14
CA GLU A 422 -37.50 -34.35 -21.07
C GLU A 422 -36.95 -34.78 -22.45
N ALA A 423 -37.71 -34.52 -23.52
CA ALA A 423 -37.26 -34.72 -24.89
C ALA A 423 -36.11 -33.76 -25.29
N LEU A 424 -36.09 -32.53 -24.78
CA LEU A 424 -35.02 -31.56 -25.02
C LEU A 424 -33.72 -31.92 -24.31
N LYS A 425 -33.79 -32.55 -23.11
CA LYS A 425 -32.61 -33.07 -22.41
C LYS A 425 -31.85 -34.12 -23.22
N ALA A 426 -32.56 -34.98 -23.95
CA ALA A 426 -31.96 -35.97 -24.85
C ALA A 426 -31.17 -35.33 -26.01
N SER A 427 -31.43 -34.05 -26.30
CA SER A 427 -30.73 -33.27 -27.33
C SER A 427 -29.62 -32.38 -26.75
N GLY A 428 -29.24 -32.59 -25.48
CA GLY A 428 -28.16 -31.85 -24.81
C GLY A 428 -28.54 -30.45 -24.29
N ILE A 429 -29.83 -30.11 -24.28
CA ILE A 429 -30.32 -28.78 -23.84
C ILE A 429 -31.04 -28.91 -22.48
N PHE A 430 -30.54 -28.17 -21.49
CA PHE A 430 -31.06 -28.17 -20.11
C PHE A 430 -31.80 -26.86 -19.81
N PRO A 431 -33.14 -26.84 -19.86
CA PRO A 431 -33.89 -25.61 -19.57
C PRO A 431 -33.84 -25.27 -18.08
N VAL A 432 -33.31 -24.07 -17.76
CA VAL A 432 -33.11 -23.57 -16.38
C VAL A 432 -34.45 -23.15 -15.72
N ARG A 433 -35.39 -22.57 -16.49
CA ARG A 433 -36.66 -22.04 -15.97
C ARG A 433 -37.76 -22.04 -17.03
N LEU A 434 -38.97 -22.44 -16.65
CA LEU A 434 -40.16 -22.35 -17.50
C LEU A 434 -41.22 -21.48 -16.83
N VAL A 435 -41.75 -20.50 -17.56
CA VAL A 435 -42.75 -19.55 -17.06
C VAL A 435 -44.04 -19.74 -17.81
N LEU A 436 -45.09 -20.16 -17.10
CA LEU A 436 -46.44 -20.33 -17.63
C LEU A 436 -47.29 -19.12 -17.22
N LYS A 437 -47.82 -18.37 -18.18
CA LYS A 437 -48.77 -17.27 -17.93
C LYS A 437 -50.20 -17.78 -18.06
N ASP A 438 -51.08 -17.40 -17.13
CA ASP A 438 -52.51 -17.59 -17.31
C ASP A 438 -53.13 -16.47 -18.18
N GLU A 439 -54.41 -16.63 -18.53
CA GLU A 439 -55.18 -15.66 -19.34
C GLU A 439 -55.36 -14.29 -18.67
N GLN A 440 -54.99 -14.15 -17.39
CA GLN A 440 -55.03 -12.92 -16.59
C GLN A 440 -53.63 -12.32 -16.37
N GLY A 441 -52.60 -12.90 -16.99
CA GLY A 441 -51.22 -12.43 -16.91
C GLY A 441 -50.44 -12.89 -15.68
N LYS A 442 -50.99 -13.78 -14.84
CA LYS A 442 -50.30 -14.28 -13.65
C LYS A 442 -49.27 -15.34 -14.04
N GLU A 443 -48.02 -15.08 -13.67
CA GLU A 443 -46.88 -15.95 -13.97
C GLU A 443 -46.75 -17.09 -12.95
N ILE A 444 -46.62 -18.31 -13.44
CA ILE A 444 -46.28 -19.51 -12.67
C ILE A 444 -44.89 -19.95 -13.12
N HIS A 445 -43.92 -19.90 -12.22
CA HIS A 445 -42.56 -20.31 -12.48
C HIS A 445 -42.35 -21.78 -12.06
N LEU A 446 -41.81 -22.58 -12.97
CA LEU A 446 -41.36 -23.94 -12.72
C LEU A 446 -39.85 -23.95 -12.98
N SER A 447 -39.06 -24.26 -11.94
CA SER A 447 -37.59 -24.39 -12.01
C SER A 447 -37.23 -25.88 -12.07
N PHE A 448 -36.25 -26.25 -12.89
CA PHE A 448 -35.93 -27.66 -13.18
C PHE A 448 -34.50 -28.06 -12.78
N GLU A 449 -33.77 -27.20 -12.07
CA GLU A 449 -32.56 -27.60 -11.37
C GLU A 449 -32.94 -28.53 -10.21
N GLU A 450 -32.37 -29.73 -10.19
CA GLU A 450 -32.21 -30.47 -8.94
C GLU A 450 -31.47 -29.54 -7.96
N GLN A 451 -32.01 -29.41 -6.75
CA GLN A 451 -31.46 -28.53 -5.72
C GLN A 451 -30.04 -28.96 -5.32
N LEU A 452 -29.03 -28.51 -6.05
CA LEU A 452 -27.68 -28.34 -5.53
C LEU A 452 -27.64 -27.01 -4.76
N ASP A 453 -27.97 -27.08 -3.46
CA ASP A 453 -27.48 -26.22 -2.36
C ASP A 453 -27.05 -24.75 -2.66
N ASN A 454 -27.86 -23.97 -3.37
CA ASN A 454 -27.55 -22.57 -3.69
C ASN A 454 -27.33 -21.70 -2.42
N ASP A 455 -28.04 -22.02 -1.33
CA ASP A 455 -27.90 -21.36 -0.01
C ASP A 455 -26.53 -21.58 0.65
N ARG A 456 -25.83 -22.69 0.34
CA ARG A 456 -24.49 -22.97 0.91
C ARG A 456 -23.42 -22.08 0.29
N CYS A 457 -23.48 -21.83 -1.03
CA CYS A 457 -22.51 -21.01 -1.75
C CYS A 457 -22.55 -19.54 -1.28
N GLU A 458 -23.75 -18.98 -1.10
CA GLU A 458 -23.90 -17.59 -0.61
C GLU A 458 -23.44 -17.43 0.84
N THR A 459 -23.74 -18.41 1.70
CA THR A 459 -23.30 -18.42 3.09
C THR A 459 -21.78 -18.49 3.20
N ASP A 460 -21.13 -19.35 2.42
CA ASP A 460 -19.67 -19.49 2.38
C ASP A 460 -18.99 -18.22 1.83
N ARG A 461 -19.59 -17.59 0.81
CA ARG A 461 -19.10 -16.32 0.26
C ARG A 461 -19.21 -15.18 1.27
N ALA A 462 -20.34 -15.08 1.98
CA ALA A 462 -20.54 -14.07 3.00
C ALA A 462 -19.58 -14.26 4.18
N LEU A 463 -19.34 -15.51 4.61
CA LEU A 463 -18.35 -15.83 5.64
C LEU A 463 -16.93 -15.46 5.19
N TYR A 464 -16.54 -15.79 3.94
CA TYR A 464 -15.25 -15.41 3.37
C TYR A 464 -15.04 -13.90 3.37
N ILE A 465 -16.04 -13.12 2.94
CA ILE A 465 -15.97 -11.64 2.95
C ILE A 465 -15.82 -11.13 4.40
N LYS A 466 -16.63 -11.68 5.32
CA LYS A 466 -16.59 -11.30 6.73
C LYS A 466 -15.19 -11.49 7.32
N ASP A 467 -14.52 -12.59 6.99
CA ASP A 467 -13.19 -12.92 7.53
C ASP A 467 -12.07 -12.18 6.79
N LYS A 468 -12.12 -12.09 5.46
CA LYS A 468 -11.14 -11.36 4.63
C LYS A 468 -11.02 -9.89 5.01
N PHE A 469 -12.14 -9.25 5.36
CA PHE A 469 -12.18 -7.83 5.70
C PHE A 469 -12.28 -7.58 7.21
N ASN A 470 -12.04 -8.61 8.04
CA ASN A 470 -12.10 -8.49 9.51
C ASN A 470 -13.39 -7.85 10.04
N VAL A 471 -14.53 -8.15 9.40
CA VAL A 471 -15.84 -7.62 9.80
C VAL A 471 -16.27 -8.31 11.09
N SER A 472 -16.49 -7.51 12.15
CA SER A 472 -16.94 -8.04 13.43
C SER A 472 -18.34 -8.67 13.32
N ARG A 473 -18.68 -9.61 14.22
CA ARG A 473 -20.02 -10.21 14.26
C ARG A 473 -21.12 -9.15 14.41
N ARG A 474 -20.84 -8.09 15.20
CA ARG A 474 -21.76 -6.97 15.40
C ARG A 474 -21.92 -6.16 14.11
N ALA A 475 -20.82 -5.79 13.47
CA ALA A 475 -20.87 -5.05 12.21
C ALA A 475 -21.60 -5.85 11.11
N TYR A 476 -21.30 -7.14 10.98
CA TYR A 476 -22.00 -8.01 10.03
C TYR A 476 -23.49 -8.12 10.36
N HIS A 477 -23.85 -8.21 11.65
CA HIS A 477 -25.25 -8.25 12.06
C HIS A 477 -26.01 -6.98 11.64
N GLU A 478 -25.48 -5.80 11.90
CA GLU A 478 -26.09 -4.52 11.48
C GLU A 478 -26.21 -4.43 9.95
N LEU A 479 -25.18 -4.89 9.22
CA LEU A 479 -25.20 -4.95 7.76
C LEU A 479 -26.26 -5.92 7.23
N ALA A 480 -26.38 -7.11 7.83
CA ALA A 480 -27.37 -8.10 7.43
C ALA A 480 -28.80 -7.70 7.81
N GLN A 481 -28.99 -6.86 8.82
CA GLN A 481 -30.31 -6.26 9.11
C GLN A 481 -30.68 -5.21 8.06
N SER A 482 -29.70 -4.45 7.57
CA SER A 482 -29.92 -3.36 6.61
C SER A 482 -30.01 -3.84 5.15
N CYS A 483 -29.49 -5.02 4.84
CA CYS A 483 -29.43 -5.60 3.49
C CYS A 483 -30.16 -6.94 3.44
N SER A 484 -31.27 -7.02 2.68
CA SER A 484 -32.06 -8.25 2.53
C SER A 484 -31.31 -9.44 1.90
N ASN A 485 -30.23 -9.15 1.18
CA ASN A 485 -29.48 -10.14 0.38
C ASN A 485 -28.29 -10.76 1.14
N LEU A 486 -28.09 -10.43 2.42
CA LEU A 486 -27.03 -11.01 3.24
C LEU A 486 -27.58 -12.13 4.13
N PRO A 487 -26.89 -13.29 4.23
CA PRO A 487 -27.26 -14.33 5.17
C PRO A 487 -27.29 -13.79 6.60
N LYS A 488 -28.32 -14.16 7.37
CA LYS A 488 -28.44 -13.75 8.77
C LYS A 488 -27.24 -14.23 9.58
N GLN A 489 -26.85 -13.45 10.59
CA GLN A 489 -25.75 -13.79 11.50
C GLN A 489 -25.89 -15.18 12.13
N SER A 490 -27.11 -15.66 12.38
CA SER A 490 -27.37 -17.01 12.89
C SER A 490 -26.96 -18.11 11.90
N VAL A 491 -27.22 -17.92 10.60
CA VAL A 491 -26.85 -18.85 9.52
C VAL A 491 -25.33 -18.91 9.39
N ILE A 492 -24.67 -17.75 9.36
CA ILE A 492 -23.19 -17.67 9.36
C ILE A 492 -22.61 -18.36 10.59
N SER A 493 -23.19 -18.14 11.77
CA SER A 493 -22.72 -18.75 13.01
C SER A 493 -22.90 -20.27 13.02
N LYS A 494 -23.98 -20.78 12.42
CA LYS A 494 -24.20 -22.22 12.23
C LYS A 494 -23.17 -22.80 11.27
N ARG A 495 -22.90 -22.13 10.14
CA ARG A 495 -21.89 -22.55 9.18
C ARG A 495 -20.48 -22.57 9.77
N VAL A 496 -20.11 -21.57 10.56
CA VAL A 496 -18.84 -21.56 11.31
C VAL A 496 -18.76 -22.76 12.26
N LYS A 497 -19.84 -23.10 12.98
CA LYS A 497 -19.87 -24.29 13.84
C LYS A 497 -19.71 -25.59 13.03
N GLU A 498 -20.32 -25.69 11.86
CA GLU A 498 -20.17 -26.83 10.96
C GLU A 498 -18.73 -26.95 10.45
N LEU A 499 -18.12 -25.85 10.00
CA LEU A 499 -16.71 -25.83 9.58
C LEU A 499 -15.77 -26.20 10.74
N ASN A 500 -16.01 -25.66 11.93
CA ASN A 500 -15.21 -25.97 13.12
C ASN A 500 -15.27 -27.45 13.51
N ARG A 501 -16.37 -28.17 13.22
CA ARG A 501 -16.45 -29.62 13.47
C ARG A 501 -15.50 -30.45 12.60
N HIS A 502 -15.04 -29.91 11.47
CA HIS A 502 -14.05 -30.57 10.61
C HIS A 502 -12.62 -30.38 11.12
N PHE A 503 -12.41 -29.52 12.14
CA PHE A 503 -11.11 -29.29 12.73
C PHE A 503 -11.03 -29.93 14.11
N ASN A 504 -10.24 -31.00 14.20
CA ASN A 504 -9.96 -31.69 15.45
C ASN A 504 -8.87 -30.95 16.23
N VAL A 505 -9.27 -29.89 16.92
CA VAL A 505 -8.37 -29.12 17.80
C VAL A 505 -8.34 -29.78 19.17
N LYS A 506 -7.16 -30.25 19.57
CA LYS A 506 -6.92 -30.91 20.85
C LYS A 506 -6.20 -29.95 21.79
N GLU A 507 -6.52 -30.03 23.08
CA GLU A 507 -5.69 -29.41 24.11
C GLU A 507 -4.38 -30.19 24.24
N LEU A 508 -3.29 -29.50 24.54
CA LEU A 508 -1.99 -30.14 24.73
C LEU A 508 -1.98 -30.98 26.01
N SER A 509 -1.28 -32.11 25.97
CA SER A 509 -0.99 -32.89 27.16
C SER A 509 0.16 -32.23 27.92
N GLY A 510 -0.15 -31.57 29.05
CA GLY A 510 0.90 -31.01 29.91
C GLY A 510 0.48 -29.80 30.74
N LYS A 511 1.49 -29.15 31.35
CA LYS A 511 1.31 -27.98 32.21
C LYS A 511 1.07 -26.68 31.45
N PHE A 512 1.44 -26.63 30.16
CA PHE A 512 1.36 -25.41 29.36
C PHE A 512 0.00 -25.29 28.67
N GLU A 513 -0.54 -24.08 28.67
CA GLU A 513 -1.79 -23.75 27.98
C GLU A 513 -1.54 -23.65 26.47
N GLY A 514 -2.32 -24.37 25.68
CA GLY A 514 -2.27 -24.26 24.24
C GLY A 514 -3.14 -25.29 23.55
N VAL A 515 -3.22 -25.15 22.23
CA VAL A 515 -3.99 -26.04 21.38
C VAL A 515 -3.11 -26.55 20.24
N PHE A 516 -3.36 -27.78 19.82
CA PHE A 516 -2.71 -28.36 18.65
C PHE A 516 -3.70 -29.14 17.79
N GLN A 517 -3.27 -29.44 16.56
CA GLN A 517 -3.96 -30.27 15.61
C GLN A 517 -2.97 -31.31 15.09
N SER A 518 -3.45 -32.55 14.90
CA SER A 518 -2.60 -33.63 14.39
C SER A 518 -2.06 -33.29 13.00
N ILE A 519 -0.75 -33.39 12.84
CA ILE A 519 -0.05 -33.26 11.56
C ILE A 519 -0.50 -34.36 10.62
N GLU A 520 -0.65 -35.60 11.10
CA GLU A 520 -1.10 -36.75 10.31
C GLU A 520 -2.50 -36.53 9.72
N GLU A 521 -3.49 -36.17 10.56
CA GLU A 521 -4.87 -35.90 10.13
C GLU A 521 -4.91 -34.78 9.07
N ARG A 522 -4.13 -33.70 9.30
CA ARG A 522 -4.05 -32.56 8.37
C ARG A 522 -3.34 -32.91 7.07
N LEU A 523 -2.28 -33.70 7.15
CA LEU A 523 -1.54 -34.17 6.00
C LEU A 523 -2.40 -35.09 5.13
N ALA A 524 -3.15 -36.02 5.73
CA ALA A 524 -4.06 -36.90 5.01
C ALA A 524 -5.08 -36.10 4.18
N ILE A 525 -5.75 -35.11 4.79
CA ILE A 525 -6.70 -34.24 4.08
C ILE A 525 -6.04 -33.51 2.91
N LYS A 526 -4.79 -33.05 3.10
CA LYS A 526 -4.06 -32.32 2.06
C LYS A 526 -3.57 -33.22 0.94
N LEU A 527 -3.12 -34.43 1.25
CA LEU A 527 -2.73 -35.42 0.25
C LEU A 527 -3.92 -35.83 -0.61
N LYS A 528 -5.11 -36.04 -0.03
CA LYS A 528 -6.33 -36.29 -0.82
C LYS A 528 -6.60 -35.17 -1.83
N GLN A 529 -6.43 -33.91 -1.41
CA GLN A 529 -6.60 -32.74 -2.29
C GLN A 529 -5.53 -32.66 -3.39
N ILE A 530 -4.29 -33.08 -3.09
CA ILE A 530 -3.19 -33.09 -4.06
C ILE A 530 -3.38 -34.22 -5.07
N ILE A 531 -3.73 -35.43 -4.63
CA ILE A 531 -3.98 -36.59 -5.49
C ILE A 531 -5.13 -36.31 -6.47
N SER A 532 -6.18 -35.63 -5.99
CA SER A 532 -7.35 -35.28 -6.80
C SER A 532 -7.08 -34.18 -7.84
N ASP A 533 -5.92 -33.50 -7.78
CA ASP A 533 -5.57 -32.39 -8.67
C ASP A 533 -4.37 -32.78 -9.57
N PRO A 534 -4.61 -33.07 -10.87
CA PRO A 534 -3.56 -33.52 -11.79
C PRO A 534 -2.38 -32.54 -11.90
N LEU A 535 -2.61 -31.24 -11.67
CA LEU A 535 -1.59 -30.20 -11.77
C LEU A 535 -0.66 -30.15 -10.54
N LYS A 536 -0.95 -30.94 -9.50
CA LYS A 536 -0.19 -30.95 -8.24
C LYS A 536 0.50 -32.27 -7.96
N GLN A 537 0.40 -33.24 -8.86
CA GLN A 537 1.03 -34.56 -8.68
C GLN A 537 2.56 -34.47 -8.59
N ASP A 538 3.20 -33.50 -9.25
CA ASP A 538 4.65 -33.25 -9.18
C ASP A 538 5.18 -32.95 -7.75
N ILE A 539 4.30 -32.59 -6.81
CA ILE A 539 4.63 -32.39 -5.39
C ILE A 539 4.99 -33.73 -4.74
N ILE A 540 4.38 -34.80 -5.20
CA ILE A 540 4.60 -36.17 -4.73
C ILE A 540 5.59 -36.83 -5.69
N ASN A 541 6.84 -36.91 -5.28
CA ASN A 541 7.87 -37.57 -6.07
C ASN A 541 8.07 -38.99 -5.56
N ASP A 542 7.75 -40.02 -6.37
CA ASP A 542 8.02 -41.42 -6.03
C ASP A 542 7.41 -41.82 -4.66
N HIS A 543 6.13 -41.50 -4.46
CA HIS A 543 5.42 -41.71 -3.20
C HIS A 543 6.08 -41.04 -1.96
N LYS A 544 6.95 -40.06 -2.16
CA LYS A 544 7.59 -39.30 -1.06
C LYS A 544 6.99 -37.91 -0.94
N VAL A 545 6.69 -37.52 0.29
CA VAL A 545 6.16 -36.22 0.65
C VAL A 545 7.14 -35.56 1.61
N LYS A 546 7.62 -34.37 1.22
CA LYS A 546 8.57 -33.59 2.02
C LYS A 546 7.82 -32.52 2.81
N ILE A 547 7.99 -32.52 4.12
CA ILE A 547 7.29 -31.62 5.03
C ILE A 547 8.30 -30.79 5.81
N LYS A 548 8.14 -29.48 5.80
CA LYS A 548 8.88 -28.56 6.66
C LYS A 548 8.04 -28.23 7.88
N ILE A 549 8.51 -28.52 9.09
CA ILE A 549 7.96 -28.03 10.35
C ILE A 549 8.73 -26.80 10.82
N SER A 550 8.06 -25.82 11.42
CA SER A 550 8.68 -24.58 11.89
C SER A 550 8.00 -24.05 13.14
N GLY A 551 8.80 -23.47 14.03
CA GLY A 551 8.31 -22.76 15.22
C GLY A 551 8.78 -21.31 15.23
N ASP A 552 7.92 -20.40 15.68
CA ASP A 552 8.26 -18.99 15.90
C ASP A 552 7.62 -18.43 17.18
N GLY A 553 8.39 -17.65 17.94
CA GLY A 553 7.98 -17.02 19.17
C GLY A 553 7.32 -15.66 18.92
N THR A 554 6.00 -15.59 19.08
CA THR A 554 5.22 -14.37 18.87
C THR A 554 4.82 -13.72 20.20
N ARG A 555 5.04 -12.41 20.30
CA ARG A 555 4.53 -11.59 21.42
C ARG A 555 3.16 -11.01 21.07
N ILE A 556 2.12 -11.48 21.75
CA ILE A 556 0.77 -10.93 21.68
C ILE A 556 0.62 -9.86 22.77
N GLY A 557 0.61 -8.60 22.34
CA GLY A 557 0.64 -7.45 23.25
C GLY A 557 1.92 -7.41 24.10
N LYS A 558 1.84 -6.84 25.31
CA LYS A 558 3.02 -6.65 26.18
C LYS A 558 3.33 -7.83 27.10
N ARG A 559 2.43 -8.82 27.23
CA ARG A 559 2.48 -9.80 28.33
C ARG A 559 2.35 -11.27 27.91
N ILE A 560 1.89 -11.56 26.69
CA ILE A 560 1.62 -12.93 26.27
C ILE A 560 2.68 -13.32 25.23
N HIS A 561 3.47 -14.33 25.56
CA HIS A 561 4.38 -14.97 24.62
C HIS A 561 3.77 -16.30 24.22
N VAL A 562 3.57 -16.50 22.92
CA VAL A 562 3.11 -17.77 22.36
C VAL A 562 4.12 -18.27 21.34
N LEU A 563 4.27 -19.58 21.26
CA LEU A 563 4.94 -20.27 20.17
C LEU A 563 3.88 -20.66 19.15
N ASN A 564 4.05 -20.19 17.92
CA ASN A 564 3.30 -20.67 16.78
C ASN A 564 4.08 -21.80 16.12
N PHE A 565 3.49 -22.99 16.05
CA PHE A 565 4.07 -24.15 15.37
C PHE A 565 3.28 -24.43 14.10
N VAL A 566 3.98 -24.52 12.97
CA VAL A 566 3.40 -24.66 11.64
C VAL A 566 4.09 -25.78 10.86
N PHE A 567 3.39 -26.36 9.89
CA PHE A 567 4.00 -27.22 8.87
C PHE A 567 3.72 -26.71 7.46
N SER A 568 4.54 -27.08 6.50
CA SER A 568 4.39 -26.72 5.08
C SER A 568 4.82 -27.88 4.21
N ILE A 569 4.14 -28.10 3.09
CA ILE A 569 4.51 -29.15 2.12
C ILE A 569 5.49 -28.54 1.12
N ILE A 570 6.68 -29.12 1.04
CA ILE A 570 7.74 -28.66 0.13
C ILE A 570 7.34 -29.01 -1.30
N GLY A 571 7.44 -28.05 -2.22
CA GLY A 571 7.02 -28.20 -3.62
C GLY A 571 5.65 -27.58 -3.94
N GLN A 572 4.82 -27.29 -2.94
CA GLN A 572 3.56 -26.58 -3.15
C GLN A 572 3.82 -25.10 -3.52
N GLN A 573 3.11 -24.58 -4.53
CA GLN A 573 3.16 -23.14 -4.85
C GLN A 573 2.80 -22.30 -3.61
N GLY A 574 3.67 -21.35 -3.26
CA GLY A 574 3.49 -20.51 -2.07
C GLY A 574 3.90 -21.17 -0.75
N CYS A 575 4.69 -22.26 -0.76
CA CYS A 575 5.25 -22.89 0.44
C CYS A 575 6.04 -21.94 1.36
N SER A 576 6.56 -20.84 0.81
CA SER A 576 7.27 -19.78 1.56
C SER A 576 6.36 -18.65 2.05
N GLY A 577 5.05 -18.70 1.79
CA GLY A 577 4.08 -17.67 2.16
C GLY A 577 2.89 -18.22 2.97
N GLU A 578 2.03 -17.33 3.44
CA GLU A 578 0.89 -17.65 4.34
C GLU A 578 -0.06 -18.74 3.78
N LYS A 579 -0.16 -18.86 2.45
CA LYS A 579 -1.03 -19.85 1.79
C LYS A 579 -0.50 -21.27 1.84
N GLY A 580 0.80 -21.46 2.06
CA GLY A 580 1.47 -22.76 2.11
C GLY A 580 1.82 -23.25 3.52
N SER A 581 1.60 -22.43 4.55
CA SER A 581 1.87 -22.77 5.95
C SER A 581 0.59 -23.10 6.71
N TYR A 582 0.55 -24.31 7.24
CA TYR A 582 -0.57 -24.86 7.99
C TYR A 582 -0.27 -24.79 9.48
N LEU A 583 -1.13 -24.09 10.23
CA LEU A 583 -1.01 -24.00 11.68
C LEU A 583 -1.25 -25.36 12.33
N VAL A 584 -0.26 -25.84 13.07
CA VAL A 584 -0.32 -27.05 13.89
C VAL A 584 -0.74 -26.70 15.30
N GLY A 585 -0.09 -25.71 15.92
CA GLY A 585 -0.37 -25.37 17.31
C GLY A 585 -0.01 -23.94 17.71
N ILE A 586 -0.72 -23.45 18.72
CA ILE A 586 -0.44 -22.17 19.39
C ILE A 586 -0.29 -22.47 20.87
N ILE A 587 0.91 -22.22 21.40
CA ILE A 587 1.30 -22.71 22.73
C ILE A 587 1.86 -21.57 23.55
N LYS A 588 1.28 -21.31 24.72
CA LYS A 588 1.79 -20.31 25.66
C LYS A 588 2.94 -20.89 26.46
N VAL A 589 4.12 -20.86 25.85
CA VAL A 589 5.33 -21.46 26.40
C VAL A 589 6.52 -20.48 26.37
N PRO A 590 7.34 -20.43 27.43
CA PRO A 590 8.64 -19.78 27.37
C PRO A 590 9.56 -20.48 26.37
N GLU A 591 10.32 -19.71 25.60
CA GLU A 591 11.27 -20.26 24.62
C GLU A 591 12.56 -20.73 25.32
N LYS A 592 12.45 -21.83 26.07
CA LYS A 592 13.53 -22.54 26.77
C LYS A 592 13.42 -24.02 26.44
N TYR A 593 14.55 -24.73 26.37
CA TYR A 593 14.59 -26.14 25.97
C TYR A 593 13.59 -27.02 26.77
N GLU A 594 13.67 -27.01 28.11
CA GLU A 594 12.78 -27.86 28.94
C GLU A 594 11.29 -27.50 28.77
N SER A 595 11.00 -26.20 28.64
CA SER A 595 9.63 -25.72 28.42
C SER A 595 9.11 -26.12 27.05
N LEU A 596 9.94 -26.05 26.00
CA LEU A 596 9.58 -26.49 24.65
C LEU A 596 9.41 -28.01 24.59
N LYS A 597 10.28 -28.77 25.27
CA LYS A 597 10.18 -30.23 25.35
C LYS A 597 8.85 -30.67 25.94
N GLU A 598 8.42 -30.04 27.03
CA GLU A 598 7.14 -30.33 27.67
C GLU A 598 5.96 -29.78 26.86
N GLY A 599 6.05 -28.52 26.41
CA GLY A 599 4.97 -27.84 25.70
C GLY A 599 4.71 -28.37 24.29
N LEU A 600 5.69 -29.01 23.63
CA LEU A 600 5.55 -29.61 22.29
C LEU A 600 5.47 -31.14 22.35
N LYS A 601 5.27 -31.75 23.53
CA LYS A 601 5.38 -33.21 23.71
C LYS A 601 4.56 -34.00 22.68
N ASP A 602 3.28 -33.68 22.52
CA ASP A 602 2.39 -34.39 21.59
C ASP A 602 2.87 -34.26 20.13
N ILE A 603 3.31 -33.06 19.74
CA ILE A 603 3.81 -32.77 18.39
C ILE A 603 5.15 -33.47 18.15
N ILE A 604 6.02 -33.52 19.16
CA ILE A 604 7.31 -34.21 19.09
C ILE A 604 7.09 -35.72 18.91
N GLU A 605 6.17 -36.31 19.67
CA GLU A 605 5.82 -37.73 19.55
C GLU A 605 5.25 -38.04 18.17
N GLU A 606 4.34 -37.20 17.66
CA GLU A 606 3.77 -37.36 16.32
C GLU A 606 4.84 -37.27 15.22
N VAL A 607 5.67 -36.23 15.21
CA VAL A 607 6.72 -36.04 14.19
C VAL A 607 7.76 -37.16 14.21
N ASN A 608 8.15 -37.65 15.39
CA ASN A 608 9.17 -38.68 15.50
C ASN A 608 8.65 -40.08 15.09
N ASN A 609 7.35 -40.31 15.17
CA ASN A 609 6.71 -41.59 14.84
C ASN A 609 6.13 -41.63 13.41
N LEU A 610 5.71 -40.49 12.85
CA LEU A 610 5.09 -40.41 11.52
C LEU A 610 6.14 -40.54 10.41
N LYS A 611 6.39 -41.77 9.96
CA LYS A 611 7.31 -42.06 8.84
C LYS A 611 6.58 -42.32 7.52
N GLU A 612 5.37 -42.85 7.60
CA GLU A 612 4.56 -43.23 6.46
C GLU A 612 3.10 -42.86 6.75
N ILE A 613 2.36 -42.52 5.70
CA ILE A 613 0.93 -42.20 5.78
C ILE A 613 0.18 -42.87 4.63
N THR A 614 -0.96 -43.50 4.94
CA THR A 614 -1.79 -44.16 3.94
C THR A 614 -3.00 -43.30 3.62
N VAL A 615 -3.19 -42.97 2.34
CA VAL A 615 -4.28 -42.13 1.85
C VAL A 615 -4.85 -42.74 0.57
N ASP A 616 -6.14 -43.10 0.59
CA ASP A 616 -6.87 -43.68 -0.56
C ASP A 616 -6.07 -44.82 -1.22
N ASP A 617 -5.67 -45.81 -0.40
CA ASP A 617 -4.88 -47.00 -0.75
C ASP A 617 -3.45 -46.75 -1.27
N ASN A 618 -2.99 -45.50 -1.26
CA ASN A 618 -1.61 -45.14 -1.55
C ASN A 618 -0.82 -44.91 -0.26
N ILE A 619 0.36 -45.54 -0.16
CA ILE A 619 1.30 -45.32 0.94
C ILE A 619 2.28 -44.22 0.52
N PHE A 620 2.45 -43.21 1.38
CA PHE A 620 3.40 -42.13 1.17
C PHE A 620 4.45 -42.12 2.27
N GLN A 621 5.72 -42.07 1.89
CA GLN A 621 6.83 -41.84 2.83
C GLN A 621 6.92 -40.35 3.19
N VAL A 622 7.02 -40.07 4.48
CA VAL A 622 7.05 -38.71 5.03
C VAL A 622 8.48 -38.34 5.39
N GLU A 623 9.02 -37.30 4.77
CA GLU A 623 10.33 -36.75 5.08
C GLU A 623 10.21 -35.39 5.76
N PHE A 624 10.56 -35.32 7.05
CA PHE A 624 10.58 -34.07 7.78
C PHE A 624 11.87 -33.25 7.57
N TYR A 625 11.65 -31.96 7.40
CA TYR A 625 12.62 -30.88 7.42
C TYR A 625 12.28 -29.95 8.58
N LEU A 626 13.30 -29.42 9.24
CA LEU A 626 13.13 -28.53 10.37
C LEU A 626 13.50 -27.11 9.98
N GLY A 627 12.60 -26.17 10.20
CA GLY A 627 12.78 -24.76 9.93
C GLY A 627 12.51 -23.88 11.14
N GLY A 628 12.89 -22.62 11.00
CA GLY A 628 12.67 -21.58 11.99
C GLY A 628 13.85 -20.61 12.06
N ASP A 629 13.74 -19.64 12.96
CA ASP A 629 14.88 -18.81 13.29
C ASP A 629 16.01 -19.65 13.94
N LEU A 630 17.23 -19.14 13.86
CA LEU A 630 18.41 -19.90 14.31
C LEU A 630 18.46 -20.05 15.85
N LYS A 631 17.73 -19.24 16.63
CA LYS A 631 17.62 -19.39 18.08
C LYS A 631 16.72 -20.58 18.42
N PHE A 632 15.54 -20.65 17.83
CA PHE A 632 14.61 -21.77 17.93
C PHE A 632 15.29 -23.06 17.48
N LEU A 633 15.95 -23.05 16.31
CA LEU A 633 16.65 -24.22 15.77
C LEU A 633 17.75 -24.73 16.71
N ASN A 634 18.58 -23.84 17.27
CA ASN A 634 19.60 -24.24 18.24
C ASN A 634 18.96 -24.88 19.49
N LEU A 635 17.89 -24.29 20.02
CA LEU A 635 17.17 -24.82 21.16
C LEU A 635 16.62 -26.22 20.89
N VAL A 636 15.85 -26.42 19.81
CA VAL A 636 15.22 -27.71 19.53
C VAL A 636 16.23 -28.78 19.09
N MET A 637 17.39 -28.39 18.56
CA MET A 637 18.50 -29.31 18.27
C MET A 637 19.42 -29.54 19.48
N GLY A 638 19.15 -28.89 20.62
CA GLY A 638 19.93 -29.04 21.85
C GLY A 638 21.37 -28.47 21.76
N ILE A 639 21.59 -27.52 20.85
CA ILE A 639 22.86 -26.82 20.66
C ILE A 639 22.80 -25.48 21.40
N ASP A 640 23.88 -25.10 22.08
CA ASP A 640 23.92 -23.80 22.76
C ASP A 640 23.83 -22.64 21.76
N GLY A 641 23.24 -21.54 22.23
CA GLY A 641 23.02 -20.35 21.42
C GLY A 641 24.29 -19.67 20.90
N PHE A 642 24.09 -18.56 20.19
CA PHE A 642 25.10 -17.87 19.38
C PHE A 642 26.42 -17.53 20.07
N SER A 643 26.40 -17.23 21.37
CA SER A 643 27.59 -16.89 22.17
C SER A 643 28.49 -18.09 22.45
N ALA A 644 28.03 -19.31 22.15
CA ALA A 644 28.78 -20.53 22.39
C ALA A 644 29.97 -20.68 21.43
N LYS A 645 31.00 -21.40 21.87
CA LYS A 645 32.23 -21.63 21.09
C LYS A 645 31.91 -22.34 19.78
N ASN A 646 31.01 -23.31 19.76
CA ASN A 646 30.66 -24.10 18.57
C ASN A 646 29.15 -23.97 18.27
N SER A 647 28.64 -22.76 18.04
CA SER A 647 27.20 -22.51 17.84
C SER A 647 26.64 -22.84 16.44
N CYS A 648 27.42 -23.48 15.56
CA CYS A 648 26.93 -23.86 14.22
C CYS A 648 26.07 -25.13 14.31
N LEU A 649 24.89 -25.11 13.67
CA LEU A 649 23.96 -26.25 13.61
C LEU A 649 24.55 -27.45 12.85
N TRP A 650 25.35 -27.20 11.81
CA TRP A 650 25.80 -28.24 10.90
C TRP A 650 27.22 -28.73 11.17
N CYS A 651 28.09 -27.91 11.77
CA CYS A 651 29.49 -28.28 11.97
C CYS A 651 30.03 -27.88 13.35
N LYS A 652 31.16 -28.48 13.71
CA LYS A 652 31.87 -28.30 14.98
C LYS A 652 32.90 -27.16 14.91
N CYS A 653 32.75 -26.24 13.95
CA CYS A 653 33.66 -25.11 13.75
C CYS A 653 33.63 -24.13 14.95
N PRO A 654 34.78 -23.88 15.60
CA PRO A 654 34.87 -22.90 16.68
C PRO A 654 34.68 -21.47 16.17
N ALA A 655 34.01 -20.63 16.97
CA ALA A 655 33.73 -19.23 16.66
C ALA A 655 34.99 -18.42 16.32
N LYS A 656 36.12 -18.73 16.99
CA LYS A 656 37.42 -18.11 16.74
C LYS A 656 38.10 -18.56 15.45
N GLU A 657 37.60 -19.60 14.78
CA GLU A 657 38.21 -20.15 13.56
C GLU A 657 37.38 -19.92 12.31
N ARG A 658 36.16 -19.36 12.44
CA ARG A 658 35.23 -19.11 11.32
C ARG A 658 35.79 -18.18 10.24
N PHE A 659 36.74 -17.32 10.59
CA PHE A 659 37.37 -16.41 9.64
C PHE A 659 38.45 -17.08 8.79
N ASN A 660 38.96 -18.25 9.21
CA ASN A 660 40.07 -18.90 8.53
C ASN A 660 39.56 -19.74 7.35
N THR A 661 39.75 -19.21 6.14
CA THR A 661 39.35 -19.85 4.88
C THR A 661 40.24 -21.02 4.45
N GLU A 662 41.38 -21.23 5.11
CA GLU A 662 42.25 -22.40 4.87
C GLU A 662 41.67 -23.68 5.49
N LYS A 663 40.80 -23.54 6.50
CA LYS A 663 40.14 -24.67 7.16
C LYS A 663 38.83 -25.01 6.46
N GLN A 664 38.70 -26.27 6.02
CA GLN A 664 37.47 -26.78 5.42
C GLN A 664 36.52 -27.33 6.49
N TRP A 665 35.27 -26.87 6.44
CA TRP A 665 34.19 -27.34 7.29
C TRP A 665 33.03 -27.78 6.42
N SER A 666 32.55 -29.01 6.61
CA SER A 666 31.42 -29.55 5.85
C SER A 666 30.12 -29.50 6.65
N MET A 667 29.00 -29.40 5.93
CA MET A 667 27.65 -29.53 6.50
C MET A 667 27.18 -30.98 6.60
N SER A 668 27.82 -31.90 5.86
CA SER A 668 27.40 -33.30 5.74
C SER A 668 28.51 -34.31 6.04
N ASP A 669 29.78 -33.96 5.77
CA ASP A 669 30.92 -34.86 5.96
C ASP A 669 31.55 -34.69 7.36
N THR A 670 31.42 -35.72 8.18
CA THR A 670 31.92 -35.74 9.56
C THR A 670 33.44 -35.66 9.65
N ARG A 671 34.18 -36.09 8.61
CA ARG A 671 35.65 -35.96 8.52
C ARG A 671 36.08 -34.51 8.48
N PHE A 672 35.26 -33.65 7.88
CA PHE A 672 35.44 -32.20 7.83
C PHE A 672 34.58 -31.49 8.89
N GLY A 673 34.34 -32.16 10.02
CA GLY A 673 33.75 -31.55 11.20
C GLY A 673 32.23 -31.35 11.15
N ALA A 674 31.51 -31.96 10.20
CA ALA A 674 30.04 -31.97 10.25
C ALA A 674 29.52 -32.66 11.52
N ARG A 675 28.33 -32.25 11.96
CA ARG A 675 27.59 -32.84 13.08
C ARG A 675 26.62 -33.89 12.55
N SER A 676 26.58 -35.05 13.20
CA SER A 676 25.49 -36.00 13.05
C SER A 676 24.52 -35.93 14.23
N LEU A 677 23.31 -36.45 14.05
CA LEU A 677 22.32 -36.49 15.11
C LEU A 677 22.79 -37.37 16.28
N GLU A 678 23.43 -38.49 15.97
CA GLU A 678 24.00 -39.44 16.93
C GLU A 678 25.12 -38.79 17.74
N GLU A 679 25.97 -37.97 17.11
CA GLU A 679 27.00 -37.20 17.80
C GLU A 679 26.40 -36.19 18.79
N ILE A 680 25.34 -35.47 18.40
CA ILE A 680 24.67 -34.51 19.29
C ILE A 680 24.09 -35.24 20.50
N ILE A 681 23.38 -36.35 20.30
CA ILE A 681 22.82 -37.19 21.38
C ILE A 681 23.93 -37.73 22.29
N LYS A 682 25.06 -38.16 21.71
CA LYS A 682 26.20 -38.68 22.48
C LYS A 682 26.85 -37.60 23.34
N PHE A 683 27.06 -36.41 22.77
CA PHE A 683 27.72 -35.31 23.48
C PHE A 683 26.81 -34.64 24.50
N SER A 684 25.49 -34.60 24.29
CA SER A 684 24.54 -34.04 25.26
C SER A 684 24.47 -34.81 26.59
N LYS A 685 24.80 -36.10 26.56
CA LYS A 685 24.87 -36.95 27.76
C LYS A 685 26.17 -36.77 28.56
N GLN A 686 27.16 -36.03 28.03
CA GLN A 686 28.46 -35.83 28.68
C GLN A 686 28.43 -34.58 29.57
N LYS A 687 29.03 -34.67 30.77
CA LYS A 687 29.13 -33.54 31.72
C LYS A 687 29.90 -32.34 31.17
N SER A 688 30.74 -32.51 30.16
CA SER A 688 31.64 -31.48 29.63
C SER A 688 31.02 -30.58 28.55
N ASN A 689 29.72 -30.73 28.23
CA ASN A 689 29.03 -29.98 27.16
C ASN A 689 29.90 -29.86 25.89
N LYS A 690 30.37 -31.02 25.43
CA LYS A 690 31.36 -31.11 24.36
C LYS A 690 30.75 -30.58 23.07
N PHE A 691 31.49 -29.70 22.38
CA PHE A 691 31.02 -29.00 21.19
C PHE A 691 29.68 -28.25 21.37
N ASN A 692 29.37 -27.82 22.60
CA ASN A 692 28.14 -27.06 22.89
C ASN A 692 26.85 -27.82 22.58
N CYS A 693 26.88 -29.15 22.70
CA CYS A 693 25.68 -29.98 22.73
C CYS A 693 25.23 -30.12 24.19
N SER A 694 24.28 -29.31 24.62
CA SER A 694 23.78 -29.32 26.00
C SER A 694 22.60 -30.25 26.20
N HIS A 695 21.81 -30.47 25.16
CA HIS A 695 20.56 -31.23 25.27
C HIS A 695 20.38 -32.20 24.10
N VAL A 696 19.50 -33.18 24.29
CA VAL A 696 19.09 -34.10 23.23
C VAL A 696 18.19 -33.33 22.25
N PRO A 697 18.34 -33.51 20.92
CA PRO A 697 17.41 -32.92 19.96
C PRO A 697 15.96 -33.36 20.23
N LEU A 698 15.02 -32.43 20.18
CA LEU A 698 13.60 -32.70 20.37
C LEU A 698 13.01 -33.50 19.21
N PHE A 699 13.42 -33.16 17.98
CA PHE A 699 12.99 -33.84 16.76
C PHE A 699 14.11 -34.74 16.24
N ASN A 700 13.75 -35.96 15.84
CA ASN A 700 14.65 -36.95 15.25
C ASN A 700 14.91 -36.66 13.76
N ILE A 701 15.37 -35.44 13.47
CA ILE A 701 15.59 -34.94 12.11
C ILE A 701 17.10 -34.77 11.89
N PRO A 702 17.67 -35.33 10.81
CA PRO A 702 19.08 -35.14 10.47
C PRO A 702 19.46 -33.66 10.34
N THR A 703 20.67 -33.30 10.76
CA THR A 703 21.22 -31.94 10.66
C THR A 703 21.21 -31.39 9.23
N THR A 704 21.36 -32.26 8.24
CA THR A 704 21.30 -31.92 6.80
C THR A 704 19.90 -31.49 6.32
N ARG A 705 18.85 -31.78 7.09
CA ARG A 705 17.46 -31.38 6.83
C ARG A 705 17.00 -30.20 7.70
N VAL A 706 17.93 -29.55 8.41
CA VAL A 706 17.68 -28.33 9.16
C VAL A 706 17.95 -27.13 8.28
N VAL A 707 16.93 -26.28 8.09
CA VAL A 707 16.91 -25.15 7.17
C VAL A 707 16.60 -23.87 7.95
N PRO A 708 17.58 -22.98 8.20
CA PRO A 708 17.30 -21.71 8.86
C PRO A 708 16.44 -20.81 7.99
N ASP A 709 15.72 -19.93 8.65
CA ASP A 709 15.00 -18.85 7.98
C ASP A 709 15.98 -17.89 7.28
N THR A 710 15.86 -17.79 5.95
CA THR A 710 16.68 -16.94 5.09
C THR A 710 16.44 -15.46 5.34
N LEU A 711 15.21 -15.05 5.70
CA LEU A 711 14.89 -13.67 6.05
C LEU A 711 15.62 -13.26 7.33
N HIS A 712 15.52 -14.08 8.37
CA HIS A 712 16.21 -13.81 9.64
C HIS A 712 17.73 -13.85 9.48
N LEU A 713 18.26 -14.73 8.63
CA LEU A 713 19.69 -14.76 8.29
C LEU A 713 20.12 -13.48 7.57
N PHE A 714 19.35 -13.05 6.57
CA PHE A 714 19.60 -11.79 5.86
C PHE A 714 19.60 -10.60 6.81
N LEU A 715 18.56 -10.46 7.66
CA LEU A 715 18.47 -9.39 8.65
C LEU A 715 19.70 -9.35 9.54
N ARG A 716 20.14 -10.50 10.03
CA ARG A 716 21.31 -10.56 10.92
C ARG A 716 22.60 -10.19 10.21
N ILE A 717 22.81 -10.65 8.98
CA ILE A 717 23.98 -10.29 8.18
C ILE A 717 23.96 -8.80 7.86
N ALA A 718 22.82 -8.28 7.42
CA ALA A 718 22.59 -6.88 7.13
C ALA A 718 22.89 -5.98 8.34
N ASP A 719 22.38 -6.33 9.52
CA ASP A 719 22.67 -5.62 10.78
C ASP A 719 24.17 -5.61 11.12
N GLN A 720 24.87 -6.73 10.95
CA GLN A 720 26.32 -6.78 11.20
C GLN A 720 27.10 -5.91 10.22
N LEU A 721 26.74 -5.92 8.94
CA LEU A 721 27.39 -5.11 7.92
C LEU A 721 27.17 -3.61 8.15
N ILE A 722 25.93 -3.20 8.45
CA ILE A 722 25.62 -1.83 8.85
C ILE A 722 26.37 -1.48 10.14
N GLY A 723 26.40 -2.36 11.15
CA GLY A 723 27.13 -2.15 12.39
C GLY A 723 28.63 -1.91 12.16
N HIS A 724 29.25 -2.67 11.26
CA HIS A 724 30.65 -2.46 10.85
C HIS A 724 30.83 -1.14 10.10
N LEU A 725 29.94 -0.80 9.16
CA LEU A 725 29.96 0.48 8.45
C LEU A 725 29.87 1.65 9.44
N LEU A 726 28.90 1.62 10.35
CA LEU A 726 28.73 2.64 11.39
C LEU A 726 29.96 2.74 12.29
N THR A 727 30.61 1.62 12.60
CA THR A 727 31.85 1.61 13.37
C THR A 727 33.00 2.28 12.61
N GLU A 728 33.14 2.02 11.32
CA GLU A 728 34.15 2.69 10.48
C GLU A 728 33.87 4.19 10.31
N LEU A 729 32.61 4.59 10.15
CA LEU A 729 32.23 6.01 10.09
C LEU A 729 32.58 6.73 11.40
N ARG A 730 32.30 6.10 12.55
CA ARG A 730 32.69 6.62 13.87
C ARG A 730 34.20 6.79 14.00
N LYS A 731 34.99 5.81 13.55
CA LYS A 731 36.46 5.92 13.58
C LYS A 731 36.96 7.10 12.73
N ARG A 732 36.39 7.30 11.54
CA ARG A 732 36.72 8.46 10.68
C ARG A 732 36.34 9.80 11.30
N ASP A 733 35.26 9.84 12.07
CA ASP A 733 34.84 11.02 12.83
C ASP A 733 35.55 11.15 14.20
N ASN A 734 36.54 10.29 14.50
CA ASN A 734 37.20 10.22 15.82
C ASN A 734 36.22 10.09 17.01
N LEU A 735 35.06 9.47 16.76
CA LEU A 735 34.03 9.29 17.77
C LEU A 735 34.20 7.95 18.48
N ALA A 736 34.53 7.99 19.78
CA ALA A 736 34.63 6.79 20.60
C ALA A 736 33.27 6.09 20.71
N ALA A 737 33.26 4.76 20.82
CA ALA A 737 32.02 3.98 21.01
C ALA A 737 31.27 4.31 22.31
N THR A 738 31.95 4.92 23.28
CA THR A 738 31.41 5.39 24.57
C THR A 738 30.93 6.84 24.53
N SER A 739 30.98 7.51 23.37
CA SER A 739 30.64 8.92 23.26
C SER A 739 29.19 9.17 23.68
N ILE A 740 29.02 10.23 24.47
CA ILE A 740 27.74 10.64 25.06
C ILE A 740 27.12 11.86 24.37
N THR A 741 27.83 12.43 23.40
CA THR A 741 27.39 13.57 22.60
C THR A 741 27.53 13.25 21.12
N TYR A 742 26.57 13.72 20.34
CA TYR A 742 26.55 13.67 18.88
C TYR A 742 26.22 15.06 18.37
N SER A 743 27.00 15.54 17.40
CA SER A 743 26.75 16.78 16.68
C SER A 743 27.02 16.51 15.21
N SER A 744 26.01 16.73 14.37
CA SER A 744 26.08 16.57 12.91
C SER A 744 27.23 17.37 12.29
N ASP A 745 27.58 18.50 12.90
CA ASP A 745 28.61 19.42 12.38
C ASP A 745 30.01 18.89 12.67
N LYS A 746 30.17 18.09 13.73
CA LYS A 746 31.46 17.48 14.10
C LYS A 746 31.64 16.08 13.52
N CYS A 747 30.55 15.32 13.38
CA CYS A 747 30.56 13.95 12.89
C CYS A 747 30.09 13.90 11.43
N LEU A 748 30.92 14.42 10.52
CA LEU A 748 30.58 14.62 9.11
C LEU A 748 30.29 13.31 8.38
N ASN A 749 31.03 12.23 8.67
CA ASN A 749 30.85 10.95 8.00
C ASN A 749 29.54 10.26 8.46
N MET A 750 29.25 10.31 9.76
CA MET A 750 27.97 9.84 10.29
C MET A 750 26.81 10.67 9.74
N ALA A 751 26.90 12.01 9.75
CA ALA A 751 25.87 12.88 9.18
C ALA A 751 25.65 12.64 7.67
N LYS A 752 26.72 12.33 6.92
CA LYS A 752 26.62 11.94 5.50
C LYS A 752 25.81 10.66 5.31
N PHE A 753 26.04 9.64 6.15
CA PHE A 753 25.26 8.41 6.11
C PHE A 753 23.79 8.65 6.49
N GLU A 754 23.54 9.48 7.51
CA GLU A 754 22.18 9.87 7.89
C GLU A 754 21.42 10.55 6.74
N ARG A 755 22.03 11.54 6.08
CA ARG A 755 21.44 12.19 4.89
C ARG A 755 21.20 11.22 3.74
N PHE A 756 22.12 10.27 3.53
CA PHE A 756 21.92 9.22 2.54
C PHE A 756 20.69 8.37 2.86
N VAL A 757 20.54 7.90 4.09
CA VAL A 757 19.36 7.12 4.50
C VAL A 757 18.07 7.94 4.37
N GLN A 758 18.08 9.22 4.76
CA GLN A 758 16.94 10.12 4.61
C GLN A 758 16.58 10.37 3.13
N SER A 759 17.57 10.41 2.22
CA SER A 759 17.33 10.51 0.77
C SER A 759 16.57 9.30 0.20
N LEU A 760 16.57 8.17 0.91
CA LEU A 760 15.78 6.99 0.58
C LEU A 760 14.36 7.05 1.14
N ASN A 761 13.88 8.20 1.64
CA ASN A 761 12.58 8.35 2.30
C ASN A 761 12.42 7.41 3.52
N ILE A 762 13.51 7.25 4.28
CA ILE A 762 13.54 6.48 5.52
C ILE A 762 13.76 7.47 6.68
N GLU A 763 12.79 7.59 7.58
CA GLU A 763 12.96 8.38 8.82
C GLU A 763 13.93 7.66 9.75
N TRP A 764 15.18 8.11 9.74
CA TRP A 764 16.26 7.57 10.55
C TRP A 764 17.27 8.64 10.90
N GLN A 765 17.78 8.61 12.14
CA GLN A 765 18.76 9.57 12.65
C GLN A 765 19.56 8.97 13.81
N PHE A 766 20.74 9.53 14.06
CA PHE A 766 21.47 9.25 15.29
C PHE A 766 20.88 10.04 16.46
N TYR A 767 20.86 9.42 17.64
CA TYR A 767 20.40 10.07 18.86
C TYR A 767 21.19 9.58 20.07
N VAL A 768 21.19 10.37 21.15
CA VAL A 768 21.75 9.93 22.43
C VAL A 768 20.67 9.16 23.19
N ASN A 769 20.89 7.87 23.40
CA ASN A 769 19.96 7.03 24.15
C ASN A 769 19.93 7.48 25.62
N LYS A 770 18.72 7.66 26.17
CA LYS A 770 18.52 8.19 27.53
C LYS A 770 19.05 7.27 28.63
N ASP A 771 18.96 5.96 28.42
CA ASP A 771 19.33 4.95 29.43
C ASP A 771 20.82 4.67 29.38
N SER A 772 21.35 4.39 28.19
CA SER A 772 22.77 4.06 28.02
C SER A 772 23.67 5.31 28.00
N LYS A 773 23.09 6.49 27.81
CA LYS A 773 23.78 7.78 27.57
C LYS A 773 24.73 7.75 26.37
N ARG A 774 24.59 6.78 25.46
CA ARG A 774 25.49 6.62 24.30
C ARG A 774 24.80 7.03 23.02
N VAL A 775 25.59 7.43 22.03
CA VAL A 775 25.10 7.64 20.66
C VAL A 775 24.64 6.31 20.07
N CYS A 776 23.36 6.24 19.76
CA CYS A 776 22.67 5.08 19.22
C CYS A 776 21.87 5.47 17.97
N SER A 777 21.39 4.45 17.28
CA SER A 777 20.41 4.55 16.20
C SER A 777 19.39 3.44 16.39
N ARG A 778 18.22 3.57 15.77
CA ARG A 778 17.28 2.45 15.67
C ARG A 778 17.82 1.43 14.66
N ASP A 779 17.40 0.18 14.83
CA ASP A 779 17.64 -0.87 13.84
C ASP A 779 16.82 -0.62 12.58
N PHE A 780 17.28 -1.16 11.46
CA PHE A 780 16.57 -1.11 10.18
C PHE A 780 15.65 -2.33 10.05
N THR A 781 14.49 -2.11 9.45
CA THR A 781 13.58 -3.19 9.06
C THR A 781 14.09 -3.90 7.80
N GLY A 782 13.59 -5.10 7.51
CA GLY A 782 13.97 -5.85 6.30
C GLY A 782 13.86 -5.06 4.98
N PRO A 783 12.73 -4.38 4.72
CA PRO A 783 12.58 -3.53 3.54
C PRO A 783 13.58 -2.34 3.51
N GLU A 784 13.89 -1.75 4.66
CA GLU A 784 14.87 -0.67 4.76
C GLU A 784 16.28 -1.15 4.47
N HIS A 785 16.68 -2.30 5.04
CA HIS A 785 17.95 -2.95 4.71
C HIS A 785 18.08 -3.17 3.21
N TRP A 786 17.06 -3.74 2.56
CA TRP A 786 17.07 -3.96 1.12
C TRP A 786 17.25 -2.67 0.33
N LYS A 787 16.55 -1.59 0.70
CA LYS A 787 16.66 -0.29 0.03
C LYS A 787 18.04 0.33 0.19
N ILE A 788 18.65 0.18 1.37
CA ILE A 788 20.00 0.64 1.65
C ILE A 788 21.01 -0.15 0.81
N PHE A 789 21.04 -1.48 0.90
CA PHE A 789 22.05 -2.30 0.21
C PHE A 789 21.93 -2.27 -1.32
N SER A 790 20.73 -2.06 -1.87
CA SER A 790 20.52 -1.92 -3.32
C SER A 790 21.01 -0.58 -3.88
N THR A 791 21.01 0.47 -3.05
CA THR A 791 21.28 1.86 -3.50
C THR A 791 22.63 2.39 -3.04
N ILE A 792 23.18 1.87 -1.93
CA ILE A 792 24.37 2.43 -1.30
C ILE A 792 25.59 2.34 -2.22
N ASN A 793 26.24 3.49 -2.42
CA ASN A 793 27.57 3.54 -3.01
C ASN A 793 28.62 3.65 -1.89
N LEU A 794 29.23 2.53 -1.53
CA LEU A 794 30.23 2.50 -0.45
C LEU A 794 31.47 3.33 -0.79
N ALA A 795 31.80 3.53 -2.07
CA ALA A 795 32.92 4.38 -2.46
C ALA A 795 32.69 5.85 -2.05
N ASP A 796 31.43 6.30 -2.11
CA ASP A 796 31.06 7.64 -1.71
C ASP A 796 30.98 7.77 -0.19
N ILE A 797 30.49 6.73 0.50
CA ILE A 797 30.29 6.76 1.95
C ILE A 797 31.61 6.58 2.72
N ILE A 798 32.50 5.69 2.27
CA ILE A 798 33.81 5.44 2.88
C ILE A 798 34.94 5.50 1.83
N PRO A 799 35.24 6.68 1.26
CA PRO A 799 36.27 6.82 0.23
C PRO A 799 37.64 6.34 0.71
N GLY A 800 38.39 5.70 -0.17
CA GLY A 800 39.77 5.24 0.09
C GLY A 800 39.92 4.07 1.08
N HIS A 801 38.83 3.37 1.46
CA HIS A 801 38.95 2.25 2.39
C HIS A 801 39.69 1.06 1.72
N PRO A 802 40.74 0.48 2.34
CA PRO A 802 41.60 -0.53 1.70
C PRO A 802 40.85 -1.82 1.30
N LYS A 803 39.74 -2.12 1.98
CA LYS A 803 38.89 -3.29 1.69
C LYS A 803 37.67 -2.99 0.80
N LEU A 804 37.57 -1.79 0.21
CA LEU A 804 36.41 -1.39 -0.62
C LEU A 804 36.08 -2.38 -1.75
N PRO A 805 37.04 -3.01 -2.46
CA PRO A 805 36.77 -4.05 -3.44
C PRO A 805 36.06 -5.28 -2.85
N SER A 806 36.40 -5.68 -1.62
CA SER A 806 35.74 -6.78 -0.91
C SER A 806 34.31 -6.43 -0.52
N TYR A 807 34.01 -5.16 -0.28
CA TYR A 807 32.66 -4.69 0.03
C TYR A 807 31.75 -4.63 -1.22
N LEU A 808 32.31 -4.46 -2.43
CA LEU A 808 31.55 -4.54 -3.68
C LEU A 808 30.94 -5.94 -3.92
N LEU A 809 31.58 -7.01 -3.41
CA LEU A 809 31.00 -8.36 -3.40
C LEU A 809 29.72 -8.45 -2.55
N LEU A 810 29.56 -7.59 -1.54
CA LEU A 810 28.35 -7.55 -0.70
C LEU A 810 27.14 -6.93 -1.41
N LYS A 811 27.37 -6.05 -2.40
CA LYS A 811 26.30 -5.54 -3.27
C LYS A 811 25.63 -6.69 -4.04
N ASN A 812 26.41 -7.70 -4.43
CA ASN A 812 25.89 -8.91 -5.06
C ASN A 812 25.25 -9.86 -4.03
N PHE A 813 25.63 -9.81 -2.76
CA PHE A 813 25.10 -10.69 -1.71
C PHE A 813 23.60 -10.44 -1.42
N GLY A 814 23.14 -9.18 -1.51
CA GLY A 814 21.72 -8.84 -1.44
C GLY A 814 20.90 -9.33 -2.64
N VAL A 815 21.55 -9.52 -3.79
CA VAL A 815 20.94 -10.12 -5.00
C VAL A 815 20.92 -11.65 -4.87
N ILE A 816 21.99 -12.25 -4.36
CA ILE A 816 22.18 -13.71 -4.22
C ILE A 816 21.27 -14.35 -3.16
N LEU A 817 20.90 -13.64 -2.09
CA LEU A 817 20.05 -14.20 -1.02
C LEU A 817 18.55 -14.27 -1.35
N LEU A 818 18.12 -13.60 -2.42
CA LEU A 818 16.70 -13.49 -2.82
C LEU A 818 16.38 -14.15 -4.17
N THR A 819 17.41 -14.56 -4.92
CA THR A 819 17.32 -15.55 -6.00
C THR A 819 17.48 -16.95 -5.43
#